data_AF-A0AAW0VXV9-F1
#
_entry.id   AF-A0AAW0VXV9-F1
#
_cell.length_a   1.000
_cell.length_b   1.000
_cell.length_c   1.000
_cell.angle_alpha   90.00
_cell.angle_beta   90.00
_cell.angle_gamma   90.00
#
_symmetry.space_group_name_H-M   'P 1'
#
loop_
_entity.id
_entity.type
_entity.pdbx_description
1 polymer ?
#
loop_
_entity_poly.entity_id
_entity_poly.type
_entity_poly.pdbx_seq_one_letter_code
_entity_poly.pdbx_strand_id
1 'polypeptide(L)'
;MDADKGDTDKGKNDAEAGSSGATNTRDQLGKLLRDHRGYLYDLDDEDLLASDPRDLQDTKMDSDESFYRKRRNLEFSMMMMGRYYDPFQGHRMWGKHYRHGEELDEHTLQQLRWAPPVMVEPEAFEDEKLLGIEDHGDVVTDAALYILKEKKDGEVKIHSMLQMPSNIPELLEGTNKDYYETNTFNILMADVSCSMYCYWKPLVNSWNEHIAPCLVGRTNLYTFGSKVTFKRSGTILEFRDMDGSSTDLTGSLQTIVDEVYKCKERYVNVFLVTDGHHNSTEVKPTKVIYQMNAAKGKTCDVFVLGAGTDFPVQYSINIRSRLHNGRANLPSLFWAKSEDDVPEQIKQIASIISERSSRCIELSLPGYYLPDGVQKNFFHLREWVYFPSGPEALQRLALKFGRHICHISLEPREMRLSILNDVFRQWNSVIIQNQNKKERVPLGVLPFMECLFNTQIDAMKDLKSGTVKERLSRKEFKMYETDFRTLFNKIRDILTTFKYKNELELAENILSTTVGGGKYEVKALQLKGHTDEDFAKDYEDFLKIYEEHKPRILTINNTTEDCCRFTHSSTVSDLQDPDFSTMMSRSKYEFLKDFTISGIPVYAPSKDTVIINPWSFSVRSLLDEPYTVMSQVALESIADQNPPDTSQEMQVKQDDILTRCNAIIPVFSPTAAKIMQPVVNTRLYSVCATYAILKNPHIIDFNIHMAALGVTWVRILYEYPTIPRPEFVRRRIESIEATAALYLGRSSYTKYWQLLKSDAAQALMTESTIKVDNKTLKCETLIKPMFVLHMYQRSENHEDAGVVANIMRMILLEYIGRCLSHYKKNDRQATPFTDFFAYTLADQKLKREWVQNYIVEAKEKITGCESYLLENFYTLELARKAAKKSAIEEIKNLKKELTALIPIVVEMKEVERLRNPSLAGDLSWFTLKTFAREVGLKQEVIDDLFSERSVFVFTAHALRNRSSRERLSTPMGDYDENYALVTKSVQEENYRIIAKELIGKIINQLEDVWLIAHGDAHGEVVQPMTRQLILAEAQKRAVDVTDDTFDKVYKKYRPDVGLLSNACQCRACPYFLIPNKRYNQHSSVERRQTSMFPHGLHRAAYNHRESDLPTLISSLESGSFKTPVPRQAVEPFTEDLENLQRLYHEENSTGP
;
A
#
# COMPACT_ATOMS: atom_id res chain seq x y z
N MET A 1 26.49 -58.57 55.36
CA MET A 1 25.92 -57.21 55.42
C MET A 1 26.43 -56.47 54.21
N ASP A 2 25.55 -56.37 53.21
CA ASP A 2 25.40 -55.39 52.12
C ASP A 2 26.65 -54.89 51.36
N ALA A 3 26.93 -55.60 50.25
CA ALA A 3 26.81 -55.19 48.83
C ALA A 3 26.99 -53.71 48.43
N ASP A 4 27.49 -53.34 47.23
CA ASP A 4 28.29 -53.97 46.17
C ASP A 4 28.42 -52.87 45.09
N LYS A 5 29.63 -52.52 44.61
CA LYS A 5 29.88 -51.72 43.36
C LYS A 5 31.33 -51.90 42.86
N GLY A 6 31.50 -52.81 41.91
CA GLY A 6 32.43 -52.78 40.76
C GLY A 6 31.58 -53.02 39.50
N ASP A 7 31.95 -52.82 38.23
CA ASP A 7 33.24 -52.87 37.52
C ASP A 7 32.93 -52.37 36.08
N THR A 8 33.74 -51.47 35.49
CA THR A 8 34.74 -51.67 34.41
C THR A 8 34.30 -52.20 33.03
N ASP A 9 34.83 -51.50 32.00
CA ASP A 9 35.60 -51.98 30.83
C ASP A 9 35.00 -52.02 29.39
N LYS A 10 35.66 -51.18 28.54
CA LYS A 10 36.28 -51.41 27.20
C LYS A 10 35.49 -51.69 25.89
N GLY A 11 35.90 -50.91 24.86
CA GLY A 11 36.01 -51.26 23.42
C GLY A 11 35.62 -50.11 22.46
N LYS A 12 36.50 -49.26 21.88
CA LYS A 12 37.37 -49.40 20.66
C LYS A 12 36.58 -49.84 19.40
N ASN A 13 36.57 -49.18 18.22
CA ASN A 13 37.67 -48.62 17.39
C ASN A 13 37.16 -47.80 16.15
N ASP A 14 37.96 -46.76 15.79
CA ASP A 14 38.43 -46.32 14.44
C ASP A 14 37.45 -45.76 13.36
N ALA A 15 37.77 -44.75 12.51
CA ALA A 15 39.02 -44.14 12.05
C ALA A 15 38.84 -42.68 11.51
N GLU A 16 39.93 -41.90 11.55
CA GLU A 16 40.48 -40.90 10.57
C GLU A 16 39.57 -39.90 9.81
N ALA A 17 39.95 -38.70 9.37
CA ALA A 17 40.99 -37.69 9.58
C ALA A 17 40.66 -36.58 8.54
N GLY A 18 40.97 -35.30 8.81
CA GLY A 18 41.16 -34.31 7.70
C GLY A 18 40.38 -32.98 7.77
N SER A 19 40.99 -32.01 8.47
CA SER A 19 41.13 -30.58 8.12
C SER A 19 40.15 -29.85 7.19
N SER A 20 39.55 -28.78 7.71
CA SER A 20 39.55 -27.36 7.22
C SER A 20 38.33 -26.67 7.84
N GLY A 21 38.39 -25.53 8.52
CA GLY A 21 39.24 -24.38 8.32
C GLY A 21 38.39 -23.20 7.84
N ALA A 22 37.48 -22.68 8.69
CA ALA A 22 36.91 -21.33 8.60
C ALA A 22 36.01 -21.05 9.82
N THR A 23 36.60 -20.57 10.91
CA THR A 23 35.88 -19.99 12.04
C THR A 23 35.29 -18.64 11.63
N ASN A 24 33.97 -18.55 11.71
CA ASN A 24 33.19 -17.39 11.30
C ASN A 24 33.33 -16.28 12.37
N THR A 25 34.26 -15.35 12.12
CA THR A 25 34.61 -14.16 12.92
C THR A 25 33.52 -13.08 12.98
N ARG A 26 32.25 -13.42 12.72
CA ARG A 26 31.12 -12.48 12.71
C ARG A 26 30.30 -12.48 14.00
N ASP A 27 30.40 -13.52 14.83
CA ASP A 27 29.67 -13.64 16.10
C ASP A 27 30.43 -13.13 17.34
N GLN A 28 31.74 -12.88 17.24
CA GLN A 28 32.52 -12.29 18.33
C GLN A 28 32.54 -10.74 18.30
N LEU A 29 32.33 -10.12 17.13
CA LEU A 29 32.24 -8.65 17.01
C LEU A 29 30.87 -8.10 17.49
N GLY A 30 29.81 -8.89 17.35
CA GLY A 30 28.45 -8.53 17.80
C GLY A 30 28.19 -8.71 19.30
N LYS A 31 29.11 -9.38 20.00
CA LYS A 31 29.10 -9.57 21.47
C LYS A 31 30.01 -8.57 22.19
N LEU A 32 31.09 -8.10 21.56
CA LEU A 32 31.94 -7.02 22.09
C LEU A 32 31.30 -5.62 22.04
N LEU A 33 30.33 -5.39 21.16
CA LEU A 33 29.64 -4.09 21.02
C LEU A 33 28.36 -3.96 21.89
N ARG A 34 27.98 -5.00 22.63
CA ARG A 34 26.79 -4.98 23.52
C ARG A 34 27.10 -4.83 25.02
N ASP A 35 28.35 -5.05 25.44
CA ASP A 35 28.73 -5.02 26.86
C ASP A 35 29.51 -3.75 27.29
N HIS A 36 29.49 -2.67 26.50
CA HIS A 36 30.15 -1.38 26.85
C HIS A 36 29.22 -0.15 26.78
N ARG A 37 28.00 -0.25 27.29
CA ARG A 37 27.20 0.93 27.67
C ARG A 37 26.53 0.73 29.03
N GLY A 38 27.34 0.82 30.07
CA GLY A 38 26.90 0.89 31.45
C GLY A 38 28.12 1.25 32.30
N TYR A 39 28.04 2.39 32.97
CA TYR A 39 29.02 3.04 33.86
C TYR A 39 29.88 4.17 33.28
N LEU A 40 29.74 5.31 33.99
CA LEU A 40 30.57 6.53 34.02
C LEU A 40 30.42 7.49 32.83
N TYR A 41 29.55 8.49 32.98
CA TYR A 41 29.91 9.92 33.03
C TYR A 41 28.67 10.72 33.48
N ASP A 42 28.68 11.14 34.76
CA ASP A 42 28.14 12.44 35.15
C ASP A 42 29.11 13.47 34.56
N LEU A 43 28.62 14.42 33.76
CA LEU A 43 29.13 15.79 33.62
C LEU A 43 28.11 16.57 32.79
N ASP A 44 27.65 17.66 33.39
CA ASP A 44 26.92 18.84 32.93
C ASP A 44 26.53 18.97 31.46
N ASP A 45 25.26 19.35 31.23
CA ASP A 45 24.90 20.37 30.23
C ASP A 45 23.61 21.07 30.67
N GLU A 46 23.80 22.26 31.23
CA GLU A 46 22.85 23.38 31.21
C GLU A 46 22.79 23.89 29.77
N ASP A 47 21.63 23.81 29.10
CA ASP A 47 21.16 24.78 28.08
C ASP A 47 19.87 24.27 27.44
N LEU A 48 18.74 24.91 27.75
CA LEU A 48 17.52 25.11 26.93
C LEU A 48 16.36 25.56 27.83
N LEU A 49 16.37 26.84 28.22
CA LEU A 49 15.19 27.56 28.70
C LEU A 49 15.06 28.85 27.91
N ALA A 50 14.16 28.86 26.94
CA ALA A 50 13.61 30.09 26.36
C ALA A 50 12.23 29.79 25.75
N SER A 51 11.15 30.07 26.49
CA SER A 51 9.85 30.44 25.92
C SER A 51 9.00 31.15 26.98
N ASP A 52 8.62 32.39 26.64
CA ASP A 52 7.82 33.39 27.36
C ASP A 52 6.48 32.82 27.90
N PRO A 53 6.09 33.10 29.16
CA PRO A 53 4.83 32.66 29.76
C PRO A 53 3.78 33.77 29.69
N ARG A 54 3.08 33.93 28.56
CA ARG A 54 1.86 34.74 28.46
C ARG A 54 0.87 34.07 27.50
N ASP A 55 -0.12 33.41 28.11
CA ASP A 55 -1.51 33.22 27.65
C ASP A 55 -2.09 31.91 28.23
N LEU A 56 -2.48 32.01 29.50
CA LEU A 56 -3.45 31.12 30.14
C LEU A 56 -4.50 32.02 30.78
N GLN A 57 -5.65 32.16 30.13
CA GLN A 57 -6.90 32.51 30.80
C GLN A 57 -7.99 31.52 30.38
N ASP A 58 -8.39 30.76 31.39
CA ASP A 58 -9.74 30.28 31.70
C ASP A 58 -10.71 29.94 30.57
N THR A 59 -11.11 28.67 30.54
CA THR A 59 -12.54 28.33 30.58
C THR A 59 -12.72 26.93 31.18
N LYS A 60 -13.42 26.89 32.32
CA LYS A 60 -13.90 25.69 33.01
C LYS A 60 -15.16 25.14 32.31
N MET A 61 -15.35 23.84 32.55
CA MET A 61 -16.44 22.96 32.13
C MET A 61 -17.85 23.51 32.30
N ASP A 62 -18.74 23.12 31.39
CA ASP A 62 -20.08 22.63 31.72
C ASP A 62 -20.50 21.51 30.75
N SER A 63 -21.47 20.71 31.23
CA SER A 63 -21.85 19.34 30.88
C SER A 63 -22.65 19.15 29.58
N ASP A 64 -22.82 17.87 29.25
CA ASP A 64 -23.90 17.24 28.47
C ASP A 64 -23.72 16.89 26.97
N GLU A 65 -23.97 15.59 26.74
CA GLU A 65 -24.40 14.87 25.55
C GLU A 65 -24.91 15.71 24.37
N SER A 66 -24.05 16.02 23.39
CA SER A 66 -24.47 16.19 21.97
C SER A 66 -23.34 16.23 20.91
N PHE A 67 -22.07 15.97 21.27
CA PHE A 67 -20.94 16.40 20.44
C PHE A 67 -20.49 15.48 19.29
N TYR A 68 -21.19 14.37 18.99
CA TYR A 68 -20.82 13.49 17.85
C TYR A 68 -21.58 13.72 16.54
N ARG A 69 -22.42 14.78 16.43
CA ARG A 69 -23.25 15.01 15.24
C ARG A 69 -23.01 16.31 14.46
N LYS A 70 -22.00 17.12 14.77
CA LYS A 70 -21.80 18.44 14.13
C LYS A 70 -20.36 18.86 13.82
N ARG A 71 -19.51 17.92 13.39
CA ARG A 71 -18.14 18.24 12.90
C ARG A 71 -17.78 17.71 11.51
N ARG A 72 -18.78 17.46 10.64
CA ARG A 72 -18.57 17.05 9.24
C ARG A 72 -19.20 17.94 8.15
N ASN A 73 -19.83 19.07 8.52
CA ASN A 73 -20.53 19.96 7.58
C ASN A 73 -19.94 21.39 7.51
N LEU A 74 -18.64 21.57 7.73
CA LEU A 74 -18.04 22.93 7.66
C LEU A 74 -16.66 23.03 7.01
N GLU A 75 -16.29 22.05 6.16
CA GLU A 75 -15.06 22.12 5.35
C GLU A 75 -15.30 21.87 3.84
N PHE A 76 -16.55 21.96 3.36
CA PHE A 76 -16.87 21.68 1.94
C PHE A 76 -17.57 22.83 1.20
N SER A 77 -17.46 24.08 1.67
CA SER A 77 -18.15 25.23 1.03
C SER A 77 -17.36 26.54 0.98
N MET A 78 -16.02 26.51 1.00
CA MET A 78 -15.19 27.72 0.85
C MET A 78 -14.04 27.62 -0.16
N MET A 79 -14.18 26.78 -1.19
CA MET A 79 -13.32 26.83 -2.38
C MET A 79 -14.20 26.73 -3.62
N MET A 80 -14.86 27.83 -3.98
CA MET A 80 -15.40 28.13 -5.32
C MET A 80 -16.11 29.48 -5.24
N MET A 81 -15.39 30.57 -5.55
CA MET A 81 -15.86 31.67 -6.40
C MET A 81 -14.93 32.89 -6.32
N GLY A 82 -14.48 33.32 -7.51
CA GLY A 82 -14.34 34.73 -7.86
C GLY A 82 -12.94 35.31 -7.90
N ARG A 83 -12.41 35.51 -9.12
CA ARG A 83 -12.21 36.87 -9.67
C ARG A 83 -11.98 36.84 -11.19
N TYR A 84 -12.83 37.59 -11.87
CA TYR A 84 -12.73 38.10 -13.24
C TYR A 84 -11.39 38.79 -13.50
N TYR A 85 -10.86 38.68 -14.73
CA TYR A 85 -10.24 39.78 -15.48
C TYR A 85 -10.04 39.36 -16.96
N ASP A 86 -10.75 40.05 -17.86
CA ASP A 86 -10.40 40.27 -19.27
C ASP A 86 -10.07 41.77 -19.36
N PRO A 87 -8.97 42.21 -20.02
CA PRO A 87 -9.17 42.68 -21.39
C PRO A 87 -7.95 42.47 -22.33
N PHE A 88 -8.28 42.28 -23.60
CA PHE A 88 -7.49 42.71 -24.77
C PHE A 88 -6.80 44.07 -24.57
N GLN A 89 -5.48 44.15 -24.80
CA GLN A 89 -4.77 45.24 -25.50
C GLN A 89 -3.25 44.98 -25.53
N GLY A 90 -2.59 45.38 -26.64
CA GLY A 90 -1.20 45.85 -26.55
C GLY A 90 -0.14 45.14 -27.39
N HIS A 91 0.16 45.75 -28.53
CA HIS A 91 1.29 45.52 -29.42
C HIS A 91 2.69 45.63 -28.78
N ARG A 92 3.66 45.03 -29.51
CA ARG A 92 5.06 45.45 -29.78
C ARG A 92 6.22 44.89 -28.93
N MET A 93 7.11 44.25 -29.70
CA MET A 93 8.58 44.26 -29.66
C MET A 93 9.28 43.74 -28.41
N TRP A 94 10.11 42.70 -28.57
CA TRP A 94 11.57 42.78 -28.43
C TRP A 94 12.19 41.73 -29.37
N GLY A 95 13.11 42.18 -30.22
CA GLY A 95 13.98 41.33 -31.05
C GLY A 95 15.44 41.42 -30.59
N LYS A 96 16.32 40.74 -31.36
CA LYS A 96 17.79 40.54 -31.24
C LYS A 96 18.15 39.24 -30.50
N HIS A 97 19.06 38.37 -30.94
CA HIS A 97 19.99 38.25 -32.08
C HIS A 97 20.14 36.72 -32.31
N TYR A 98 20.20 36.20 -33.54
CA TYR A 98 21.46 35.80 -34.16
C TYR A 98 21.27 35.69 -35.68
N ARG A 99 22.17 36.33 -36.43
CA ARG A 99 22.40 36.16 -37.87
C ARG A 99 23.57 35.20 -38.05
N HIS A 100 23.38 34.20 -38.90
CA HIS A 100 24.23 33.77 -40.03
C HIS A 100 23.39 32.66 -40.70
N GLY A 101 22.96 32.73 -41.97
CA GLY A 101 23.61 33.33 -43.12
C GLY A 101 24.46 32.30 -43.84
N GLU A 102 23.87 31.15 -44.19
CA GLU A 102 24.42 30.24 -45.21
C GLU A 102 23.31 30.01 -46.25
N GLU A 103 23.66 30.28 -47.51
CA GLU A 103 22.84 30.04 -48.69
C GLU A 103 22.61 28.53 -48.82
N LEU A 104 21.34 28.11 -48.74
CA LEU A 104 20.95 26.76 -49.09
C LEU A 104 20.98 26.61 -50.62
N ASP A 105 21.96 25.84 -51.06
CA ASP A 105 22.19 25.36 -52.43
C ASP A 105 20.88 24.92 -53.12
N GLU A 106 20.65 25.44 -54.34
CA GLU A 106 19.56 25.06 -55.24
C GLU A 106 19.48 23.54 -55.48
N HIS A 107 20.57 22.80 -55.25
CA HIS A 107 20.59 21.34 -55.30
C HIS A 107 19.76 20.67 -54.19
N THR A 108 19.50 21.36 -53.07
CA THR A 108 18.65 20.87 -51.96
C THR A 108 17.16 21.07 -52.25
N LEU A 109 16.82 22.13 -53.00
CA LEU A 109 15.44 22.41 -53.42
C LEU A 109 14.94 21.47 -54.52
N GLN A 110 15.84 20.86 -55.30
CA GLN A 110 15.47 19.83 -56.28
C GLN A 110 15.17 18.45 -55.66
N GLN A 111 15.62 18.16 -54.43
CA GLN A 111 15.28 16.91 -53.73
C GLN A 111 13.85 16.88 -53.15
N LEU A 112 13.11 17.99 -53.19
CA LEU A 112 11.76 18.11 -52.61
C LEU A 112 10.60 17.85 -53.58
N ARG A 113 10.88 17.47 -54.83
CA ARG A 113 9.87 16.88 -55.72
C ARG A 113 9.97 15.36 -55.65
N TRP A 114 9.27 14.76 -54.70
CA TRP A 114 9.02 13.32 -54.74
C TRP A 114 8.22 13.00 -56.01
N ALA A 115 8.85 12.31 -56.95
CA ALA A 115 8.16 11.58 -58.00
C ALA A 115 8.00 10.14 -57.48
N PRO A 116 6.79 9.55 -57.49
CA PRO A 116 6.64 8.15 -57.12
C PRO A 116 7.62 7.31 -57.95
N PRO A 117 8.38 6.37 -57.34
CA PRO A 117 9.25 5.48 -58.08
C PRO A 117 8.43 4.78 -59.18
N VAL A 118 9.03 4.57 -60.35
CA VAL A 118 8.38 3.88 -61.47
C VAL A 118 7.87 2.54 -60.94
N MET A 119 6.55 2.39 -60.94
CA MET A 119 5.88 1.21 -60.42
C MET A 119 6.38 -0.01 -61.19
N VAL A 120 6.92 -0.99 -60.48
CA VAL A 120 7.11 -2.31 -61.08
C VAL A 120 5.71 -2.90 -61.15
N GLU A 121 5.13 -2.93 -62.36
CA GLU A 121 3.88 -3.65 -62.56
C GLU A 121 4.11 -5.09 -62.08
N PRO A 122 3.17 -5.66 -61.30
CA PRO A 122 3.19 -7.09 -61.04
C PRO A 122 3.39 -7.80 -62.37
N GLU A 123 4.26 -8.80 -62.46
CA GLU A 123 4.49 -9.53 -63.72
C GLU A 123 3.13 -9.86 -64.32
N ALA A 124 2.87 -9.27 -65.50
CA ALA A 124 1.57 -9.35 -66.13
C ALA A 124 1.23 -10.83 -66.21
N PHE A 125 0.12 -11.21 -65.57
CA PHE A 125 -0.60 -12.38 -65.99
C PHE A 125 -0.72 -12.21 -67.50
N GLU A 126 -0.24 -13.16 -68.30
CA GLU A 126 -0.85 -13.31 -69.61
C GLU A 126 -2.35 -13.28 -69.31
N ASP A 127 -3.05 -12.25 -69.81
CA ASP A 127 -4.50 -12.29 -69.85
C ASP A 127 -4.81 -13.71 -70.30
N GLU A 128 -5.45 -14.46 -69.42
CA GLU A 128 -6.04 -15.73 -69.77
C GLU A 128 -7.09 -15.43 -70.82
N LYS A 129 -6.62 -15.32 -72.05
CA LYS A 129 -7.42 -15.36 -73.22
C LYS A 129 -7.97 -16.77 -73.29
N LEU A 130 -9.23 -16.87 -72.89
CA LEU A 130 -10.18 -17.87 -73.37
C LEU A 130 -9.78 -19.33 -73.11
N LEU A 131 -9.58 -19.70 -71.85
CA LEU A 131 -9.78 -21.09 -71.41
C LEU A 131 -10.95 -21.11 -70.41
N GLY A 132 -11.82 -22.13 -70.54
CA GLY A 132 -13.16 -22.14 -69.96
C GLY A 132 -13.19 -22.01 -68.42
N ILE A 133 -14.23 -21.35 -67.92
CA ILE A 133 -14.57 -21.32 -66.49
C ILE A 133 -14.97 -22.75 -66.08
N GLU A 134 -14.32 -23.29 -65.05
CA GLU A 134 -14.67 -24.59 -64.48
C GLU A 134 -15.70 -24.40 -63.37
N ASP A 135 -16.94 -24.81 -63.65
CA ASP A 135 -18.02 -24.88 -62.66
C ASP A 135 -17.88 -26.19 -61.88
N HIS A 136 -17.60 -26.08 -60.58
CA HIS A 136 -17.47 -27.24 -59.69
C HIS A 136 -18.79 -27.59 -58.98
N GLY A 137 -19.89 -26.90 -59.30
CA GLY A 137 -21.18 -27.09 -58.66
C GLY A 137 -21.20 -26.61 -57.21
N ASP A 138 -22.04 -27.24 -56.39
CA ASP A 138 -22.16 -26.93 -54.97
C ASP A 138 -20.92 -27.44 -54.21
N VAL A 139 -20.15 -26.54 -53.60
CA VAL A 139 -19.05 -26.92 -52.71
C VAL A 139 -19.44 -26.54 -51.29
N VAL A 140 -19.22 -27.46 -50.36
CA VAL A 140 -19.43 -27.19 -48.94
C VAL A 140 -18.33 -26.24 -48.49
N THR A 141 -18.70 -24.98 -48.29
CA THR A 141 -17.86 -23.98 -47.61
C THR A 141 -18.43 -23.74 -46.21
N ASP A 142 -17.61 -23.25 -45.29
CA ASP A 142 -18.05 -22.86 -43.95
C ASP A 142 -18.61 -21.43 -43.89
N ALA A 143 -18.89 -20.83 -45.06
CA ALA A 143 -19.58 -19.55 -45.15
C ALA A 143 -20.95 -19.64 -44.47
N ALA A 144 -21.32 -18.61 -43.72
CA ALA A 144 -22.54 -18.62 -42.92
C ALA A 144 -23.40 -17.39 -43.23
N LEU A 145 -24.66 -17.64 -43.56
CA LEU A 145 -25.65 -16.60 -43.83
C LEU A 145 -26.49 -16.35 -42.58
N TYR A 146 -26.60 -15.09 -42.18
CA TYR A 146 -27.34 -14.67 -41.00
C TYR A 146 -28.47 -13.69 -41.37
N ILE A 147 -29.59 -13.84 -40.69
CA ILE A 147 -30.77 -13.00 -40.82
C ILE A 147 -30.66 -11.82 -39.87
N LEU A 148 -30.75 -10.61 -40.40
CA LEU A 148 -30.83 -9.36 -39.64
C LEU A 148 -32.26 -8.84 -39.67
N LYS A 149 -32.86 -8.65 -38.50
CA LYS A 149 -34.21 -8.09 -38.35
C LYS A 149 -34.09 -6.65 -37.86
N GLU A 150 -34.54 -5.72 -38.69
CA GLU A 150 -34.67 -4.31 -38.33
C GLU A 150 -36.14 -4.04 -38.01
N LYS A 151 -36.45 -3.76 -36.74
CA LYS A 151 -37.80 -3.39 -36.33
C LYS A 151 -37.92 -1.87 -36.23
N LYS A 152 -38.66 -1.27 -37.15
CA LYS A 152 -38.89 0.19 -37.19
C LYS A 152 -40.38 0.47 -37.34
N ASP A 153 -40.93 1.27 -36.44
CA ASP A 153 -42.34 1.68 -36.43
C ASP A 153 -43.35 0.52 -36.47
N GLY A 154 -42.97 -0.65 -35.92
CA GLY A 154 -43.80 -1.86 -35.88
C GLY A 154 -43.63 -2.79 -37.08
N GLU A 155 -42.98 -2.35 -38.16
CA GLU A 155 -42.63 -3.19 -39.30
C GLU A 155 -41.27 -3.86 -39.08
N VAL A 156 -41.15 -5.13 -39.49
CA VAL A 156 -39.90 -5.90 -39.44
C VAL A 156 -39.35 -6.04 -40.85
N LYS A 157 -38.25 -5.34 -41.13
CA LYS A 157 -37.52 -5.48 -42.39
C LYS A 157 -36.42 -6.52 -42.22
N ILE A 158 -36.33 -7.45 -43.17
CA ILE A 158 -35.34 -8.54 -43.17
C ILE A 158 -34.18 -8.17 -44.09
N HIS A 159 -32.98 -8.22 -43.53
CA HIS A 159 -31.71 -8.02 -44.23
C HIS A 159 -30.84 -9.28 -44.08
N SER A 160 -29.74 -9.35 -44.83
CA SER A 160 -28.84 -10.49 -44.78
C SER A 160 -27.42 -10.07 -44.44
N MET A 161 -26.74 -10.91 -43.67
CA MET A 161 -25.34 -10.76 -43.34
C MET A 161 -24.61 -12.06 -43.65
N LEU A 162 -23.63 -12.02 -44.53
CA LEU A 162 -22.82 -13.17 -44.88
C LEU A 162 -21.47 -13.08 -44.17
N GLN A 163 -21.10 -14.13 -43.44
CA GLN A 163 -19.71 -14.36 -43.06
C GLN A 163 -19.01 -15.05 -44.23
N MET A 164 -17.99 -14.41 -44.79
CA MET A 164 -17.13 -15.05 -45.78
C MET A 164 -16.47 -16.29 -45.17
N PRO A 165 -16.22 -17.35 -45.95
CA PRO A 165 -15.68 -18.60 -45.44
C PRO A 165 -14.34 -18.38 -44.73
N SER A 166 -13.98 -19.28 -43.80
CA SER A 166 -12.71 -19.17 -43.08
C SER A 166 -11.53 -19.67 -43.89
N ASN A 167 -11.77 -20.63 -44.79
CA ASN A 167 -10.78 -21.24 -45.67
C ASN A 167 -11.36 -21.49 -47.06
N ILE A 168 -10.49 -21.70 -48.05
CA ILE A 168 -10.91 -22.21 -49.36
C ILE A 168 -10.79 -23.75 -49.33
N PRO A 169 -11.79 -24.50 -49.83
CA PRO A 169 -11.71 -25.96 -49.92
C PRO A 169 -10.44 -26.45 -50.64
N GLU A 170 -9.79 -27.49 -50.10
CA GLU A 170 -8.53 -28.06 -50.65
C GLU A 170 -8.60 -28.42 -52.13
N LEU A 171 -9.78 -28.86 -52.61
CA LEU A 171 -10.05 -29.16 -54.02
C LEU A 171 -9.87 -27.95 -54.95
N LEU A 172 -10.05 -26.73 -54.43
CA LEU A 172 -9.87 -25.47 -55.14
C LEU A 172 -8.49 -24.84 -54.87
N GLU A 173 -7.66 -25.46 -54.02
CA GLU A 173 -6.30 -25.01 -53.71
C GLU A 173 -5.22 -25.57 -54.65
N GLY A 174 -5.53 -26.65 -55.38
CA GLY A 174 -4.59 -27.60 -55.99
C GLY A 174 -3.56 -27.08 -57.00
N THR A 175 -3.56 -25.79 -57.34
CA THR A 175 -2.57 -25.16 -58.23
C THR A 175 -1.95 -23.87 -57.66
N ASN A 176 -2.35 -23.40 -56.47
CA ASN A 176 -2.10 -22.03 -56.01
C ASN A 176 -1.23 -21.90 -54.74
N LYS A 177 -0.85 -23.00 -54.09
CA LYS A 177 -0.04 -22.97 -52.86
C LYS A 177 1.38 -22.47 -53.11
N ASP A 178 2.04 -23.01 -54.14
CA ASP A 178 3.37 -22.56 -54.59
C ASP A 178 3.33 -21.13 -55.14
N TYR A 179 2.22 -20.73 -55.78
CA TYR A 179 2.02 -19.37 -56.30
C TYR A 179 1.95 -18.32 -55.18
N TYR A 180 1.25 -18.62 -54.09
CA TYR A 180 1.11 -17.68 -52.99
C TYR A 180 2.41 -17.51 -52.19
N GLU A 181 3.11 -18.61 -51.94
CA GLU A 181 4.43 -18.58 -51.30
C GLU A 181 5.44 -17.81 -52.14
N THR A 182 5.36 -17.88 -53.48
CA THR A 182 6.25 -17.14 -54.38
C THR A 182 5.82 -15.69 -54.63
N ASN A 183 4.57 -15.30 -54.32
CA ASN A 183 3.99 -13.98 -54.62
C ASN A 183 3.64 -13.15 -53.36
N THR A 184 4.23 -13.51 -52.21
CA THR A 184 4.08 -12.78 -50.93
C THR A 184 5.40 -12.13 -50.53
N PHE A 185 5.33 -10.86 -50.13
CA PHE A 185 6.44 -10.09 -49.62
C PHE A 185 6.14 -9.54 -48.22
N ASN A 186 7.01 -9.81 -47.26
CA ASN A 186 6.89 -9.34 -45.89
C ASN A 186 8.00 -8.30 -45.61
N ILE A 187 7.61 -7.17 -45.04
CA ILE A 187 8.50 -6.09 -44.64
C ILE A 187 8.38 -5.95 -43.13
N LEU A 188 9.44 -6.27 -42.39
CA LEU A 188 9.55 -5.88 -40.98
C LEU A 188 10.36 -4.61 -40.88
N MET A 189 9.82 -3.62 -40.20
CA MET A 189 10.44 -2.35 -39.88
C MET A 189 10.43 -2.18 -38.35
N ALA A 190 11.56 -2.51 -37.71
CA ALA A 190 11.70 -2.51 -36.27
C ALA A 190 12.47 -1.28 -35.75
N ASP A 191 11.89 -0.58 -34.78
CA ASP A 191 12.51 0.57 -34.12
C ASP A 191 13.61 0.12 -33.15
N VAL A 192 14.83 0.63 -33.38
CA VAL A 192 16.02 0.34 -32.57
C VAL A 192 16.48 1.55 -31.77
N SER A 193 15.59 2.51 -31.55
CA SER A 193 15.87 3.69 -30.74
C SER A 193 16.05 3.36 -29.26
N CYS A 194 16.80 4.20 -28.53
CA CYS A 194 17.09 3.94 -27.11
C CYS A 194 15.85 3.78 -26.23
N SER A 195 14.74 4.45 -26.55
CA SER A 195 13.48 4.36 -25.80
C SER A 195 12.78 3.01 -25.95
N MET A 196 13.10 2.24 -27.00
CA MET A 196 12.60 0.88 -27.22
C MET A 196 13.38 -0.21 -26.44
N TYR A 197 14.42 0.16 -25.69
CA TYR A 197 15.37 -0.80 -25.07
C TYR A 197 14.69 -1.90 -24.24
N CYS A 198 13.73 -1.56 -23.38
CA CYS A 198 13.02 -2.53 -22.55
C CYS A 198 12.11 -3.47 -23.36
N TYR A 199 11.61 -3.01 -24.51
CA TYR A 199 10.70 -3.77 -25.36
C TYR A 199 11.42 -4.76 -26.29
N TRP A 200 12.70 -4.58 -26.59
CA TRP A 200 13.43 -5.40 -27.57
C TRP A 200 13.48 -6.88 -27.22
N LYS A 201 13.78 -7.23 -25.97
CA LYS A 201 13.91 -8.63 -25.58
C LYS A 201 12.57 -9.37 -25.67
N PRO A 202 11.47 -8.86 -25.09
CA PRO A 202 10.13 -9.41 -25.33
C PRO A 202 9.78 -9.49 -26.82
N LEU A 203 10.04 -8.42 -27.59
CA LEU A 203 9.76 -8.35 -29.02
C LEU A 203 10.48 -9.44 -29.81
N VAL A 204 11.80 -9.56 -29.66
CA VAL A 204 12.62 -10.55 -30.38
C VAL A 204 12.18 -11.96 -30.05
N ASN A 205 11.96 -12.26 -28.76
CA ASN A 205 11.56 -13.59 -28.32
C ASN A 205 10.19 -13.96 -28.90
N SER A 206 9.17 -13.13 -28.67
CA SER A 206 7.82 -13.43 -29.09
C SER A 206 7.66 -13.37 -30.62
N TRP A 207 8.37 -12.49 -31.32
CA TRP A 207 8.38 -12.45 -32.79
C TRP A 207 8.87 -13.78 -33.36
N ASN A 208 10.03 -14.26 -32.87
CA ASN A 208 10.62 -15.50 -33.36
C ASN A 208 9.81 -16.74 -32.98
N GLU A 209 9.15 -16.71 -31.81
CA GLU A 209 8.30 -17.80 -31.34
C GLU A 209 6.97 -17.89 -32.09
N HIS A 210 6.34 -16.74 -32.40
CA HIS A 210 4.96 -16.71 -32.88
C HIS A 210 4.79 -16.21 -34.32
N ILE A 211 5.46 -15.14 -34.74
CA ILE A 211 5.27 -14.55 -36.08
C ILE A 211 6.18 -15.20 -37.12
N ALA A 212 7.48 -15.31 -36.83
CA ALA A 212 8.47 -15.81 -37.77
C ALA A 212 8.13 -17.20 -38.36
N PRO A 213 7.55 -18.16 -37.61
CA PRO A 213 7.13 -19.46 -38.15
C PRO A 213 5.90 -19.38 -39.07
N CYS A 214 5.12 -18.29 -38.98
CA CYS A 214 3.89 -18.10 -39.77
C CYS A 214 4.11 -17.34 -41.08
N LEU A 215 5.27 -16.69 -41.25
CA LEU A 215 5.58 -15.93 -42.46
C LEU A 215 5.89 -16.84 -43.65
N VAL A 216 5.29 -16.55 -44.79
CA VAL A 216 5.54 -17.23 -46.07
C VAL A 216 6.03 -16.24 -47.12
N GLY A 217 6.82 -16.72 -48.07
CA GLY A 217 7.43 -15.91 -49.13
C GLY A 217 8.65 -15.11 -48.71
N ARG A 218 8.96 -14.05 -49.47
CA ARG A 218 10.17 -13.25 -49.26
C ARG A 218 9.95 -12.35 -48.05
N THR A 219 10.88 -12.35 -47.09
CA THR A 219 10.83 -11.46 -45.92
C THR A 219 12.09 -10.61 -45.85
N ASN A 220 11.94 -9.30 -45.81
CA ASN A 220 13.03 -8.35 -45.61
C ASN A 220 12.93 -7.71 -44.23
N LEU A 221 14.03 -7.78 -43.48
CA LEU A 221 14.18 -7.23 -42.14
C LEU A 221 14.92 -5.90 -42.22
N TYR A 222 14.22 -4.84 -41.83
CA TYR A 222 14.76 -3.50 -41.67
C TYR A 222 14.69 -3.10 -40.21
N THR A 223 15.73 -2.39 -39.77
CA THR A 223 15.70 -1.66 -38.50
C THR A 223 15.84 -0.19 -38.78
N PHE A 224 15.20 0.65 -37.98
CA PHE A 224 15.38 2.09 -38.08
C PHE A 224 15.70 2.68 -36.72
N GLY A 225 16.77 3.44 -36.71
CA GLY A 225 17.23 4.23 -35.58
C GLY A 225 17.57 5.62 -36.11
N SER A 226 18.82 6.09 -35.99
CA SER A 226 19.23 7.34 -36.66
C SER A 226 19.16 7.30 -38.19
N LYS A 227 19.08 6.10 -38.76
CA LYS A 227 18.87 5.83 -40.19
C LYS A 227 18.16 4.50 -40.35
N VAL A 228 17.51 4.30 -41.50
CA VAL A 228 17.00 2.98 -41.88
C VAL A 228 18.14 2.11 -42.38
N THR A 229 18.22 0.88 -41.88
CA THR A 229 19.24 -0.10 -42.26
C THR A 229 18.56 -1.41 -42.64
N PHE A 230 18.80 -1.87 -43.86
CA PHE A 230 18.49 -3.25 -44.24
C PHE A 230 19.46 -4.20 -43.52
N LYS A 231 18.93 -5.16 -42.76
CA LYS A 231 19.76 -6.12 -42.03
C LYS A 231 19.99 -7.38 -42.86
N ARG A 232 18.91 -8.02 -43.32
CA ARG A 232 18.95 -9.26 -44.10
C ARG A 232 17.58 -9.64 -44.66
N SER A 233 17.59 -10.57 -45.62
CA SER A 233 16.40 -11.34 -45.99
C SER A 233 16.30 -12.59 -45.12
N GLY A 234 15.14 -12.83 -44.52
CA GLY A 234 14.87 -13.91 -43.56
C GLY A 234 13.75 -13.53 -42.60
N THR A 235 13.26 -14.49 -41.82
CA THR A 235 12.13 -14.28 -40.88
C THR A 235 12.57 -14.02 -39.44
N ILE A 236 13.82 -14.37 -39.10
CA ILE A 236 14.35 -14.32 -37.73
C ILE A 236 14.93 -12.95 -37.41
N LEU A 237 14.36 -12.32 -36.36
CA LEU A 237 14.86 -11.10 -35.75
C LEU A 237 15.89 -11.46 -34.68
N GLU A 238 17.02 -10.77 -34.61
CA GLU A 238 18.08 -11.09 -33.66
C GLU A 238 18.35 -9.91 -32.73
N PHE A 239 18.74 -10.19 -31.49
CA PHE A 239 19.03 -9.12 -30.53
C PHE A 239 20.20 -8.23 -30.98
N ARG A 240 21.13 -8.76 -31.79
CA ARG A 240 22.24 -7.98 -32.38
C ARG A 240 21.79 -6.94 -33.41
N ASP A 241 20.54 -6.97 -33.86
CA ASP A 241 20.00 -5.96 -34.76
C ASP A 241 19.69 -4.66 -34.05
N MET A 242 19.54 -4.70 -32.72
CA MET A 242 19.19 -3.58 -31.85
C MET A 242 20.44 -2.80 -31.45
N ASP A 243 20.54 -1.53 -31.86
CA ASP A 243 21.76 -0.73 -31.72
C ASP A 243 21.64 0.53 -30.84
N GLY A 244 20.43 0.90 -30.42
CA GLY A 244 20.20 1.99 -29.46
C GLY A 244 20.60 3.36 -30.00
N SER A 245 19.89 3.84 -31.02
CA SER A 245 20.16 5.14 -31.66
C SER A 245 18.96 6.11 -31.60
N SER A 246 18.94 7.18 -32.40
CA SER A 246 17.77 8.09 -32.50
C SER A 246 16.63 7.43 -33.30
N THR A 247 15.57 8.15 -33.70
CA THR A 247 14.41 7.54 -34.38
C THR A 247 14.04 8.24 -35.69
N ASP A 248 14.35 7.59 -36.81
CA ASP A 248 14.04 7.99 -38.17
C ASP A 248 12.78 7.33 -38.72
N LEU A 249 11.65 7.67 -38.09
CA LEU A 249 10.34 7.23 -38.54
C LEU A 249 10.01 7.73 -39.97
N THR A 250 10.48 8.90 -40.37
CA THR A 250 10.24 9.43 -41.72
C THR A 250 10.93 8.59 -42.78
N GLY A 251 12.22 8.30 -42.60
CA GLY A 251 12.97 7.41 -43.49
C GLY A 251 12.39 6.00 -43.52
N SER A 252 11.93 5.48 -42.38
CA SER A 252 11.36 4.14 -42.29
C SER A 252 10.05 4.02 -43.07
N LEU A 253 9.16 5.01 -42.95
CA LEU A 253 7.92 5.11 -43.72
C LEU A 253 8.20 5.27 -45.22
N GLN A 254 9.20 6.06 -45.60
CA GLN A 254 9.59 6.21 -47.01
C GLN A 254 10.13 4.88 -47.57
N THR A 255 10.93 4.15 -46.78
CA THR A 255 11.47 2.84 -47.17
C THR A 255 10.34 1.83 -47.36
N ILE A 256 9.32 1.83 -46.48
CA ILE A 256 8.13 0.99 -46.66
C ILE A 256 7.45 1.30 -47.99
N VAL A 257 7.21 2.58 -48.32
CA VAL A 257 6.60 2.97 -49.60
C VAL A 257 7.45 2.49 -50.77
N ASP A 258 8.75 2.77 -50.75
CA ASP A 258 9.67 2.38 -51.80
C ASP A 258 9.66 0.87 -52.04
N GLU A 259 9.73 0.07 -50.98
CA GLU A 259 9.73 -1.39 -51.06
C GLU A 259 8.38 -1.93 -51.55
N VAL A 260 7.26 -1.37 -51.08
CA VAL A 260 5.92 -1.72 -51.59
C VAL A 260 5.79 -1.41 -53.08
N TYR A 261 6.38 -0.32 -53.59
CA TYR A 261 6.31 0.02 -55.01
C TYR A 261 7.30 -0.76 -55.88
N LYS A 262 8.48 -1.09 -55.35
CA LYS A 262 9.55 -1.84 -56.05
C LYS A 262 9.33 -3.35 -56.08
N CYS A 263 8.59 -3.92 -55.13
CA CYS A 263 8.38 -5.37 -55.08
C CYS A 263 7.61 -5.87 -56.32
N LYS A 264 7.85 -7.11 -56.74
CA LYS A 264 7.06 -7.73 -57.83
C LYS A 264 5.83 -8.45 -57.29
N GLU A 265 5.88 -8.77 -56.00
CA GLU A 265 4.90 -9.55 -55.28
C GLU A 265 3.56 -8.79 -55.17
N ARG A 266 2.47 -9.52 -55.36
CA ARG A 266 1.10 -8.99 -55.30
C ARG A 266 0.62 -8.76 -53.86
N TYR A 267 1.02 -9.63 -52.94
CA TYR A 267 0.60 -9.58 -51.54
C TYR A 267 1.75 -9.06 -50.68
N VAL A 268 1.50 -7.98 -49.95
CA VAL A 268 2.52 -7.33 -49.12
C VAL A 268 2.04 -7.23 -47.68
N ASN A 269 2.82 -7.79 -46.75
CA ASN A 269 2.60 -7.63 -45.32
C ASN A 269 3.62 -6.65 -44.76
N VAL A 270 3.16 -5.57 -44.14
CA VAL A 270 4.01 -4.55 -43.52
C VAL A 270 3.87 -4.64 -42.01
N PHE A 271 4.97 -4.87 -41.31
CA PHE A 271 5.07 -4.87 -39.86
C PHE A 271 5.90 -3.66 -39.43
N LEU A 272 5.28 -2.72 -38.73
CA LEU A 272 5.93 -1.56 -38.14
C LEU A 272 5.85 -1.65 -36.61
N VAL A 273 7.00 -1.69 -35.94
CA VAL A 273 7.09 -1.74 -34.47
C VAL A 273 7.84 -0.51 -34.00
N THR A 274 7.22 0.33 -33.16
CA THR A 274 7.80 1.63 -32.74
C THR A 274 7.09 2.22 -31.52
N ASP A 275 7.79 3.06 -30.76
CA ASP A 275 7.21 3.96 -29.75
C ASP A 275 6.87 5.35 -30.33
N GLY A 276 7.13 5.56 -31.63
CA GLY A 276 6.69 6.67 -32.46
C GLY A 276 7.30 8.04 -32.16
N HIS A 277 8.39 8.10 -31.41
CA HIS A 277 9.20 9.32 -31.35
C HIS A 277 9.86 9.56 -32.71
N HIS A 278 9.84 10.78 -33.24
CA HIS A 278 10.65 11.15 -34.41
C HIS A 278 11.57 12.32 -34.04
N ASN A 279 12.87 12.10 -34.11
CA ASN A 279 13.86 13.09 -33.68
C ASN A 279 15.14 13.11 -34.54
N SER A 280 15.21 12.34 -35.62
CA SER A 280 16.40 12.26 -36.48
C SER A 280 16.42 13.28 -37.63
N THR A 281 15.25 13.78 -38.08
CA THR A 281 15.16 14.72 -39.22
C THR A 281 14.14 15.83 -38.98
N GLU A 282 14.26 16.95 -39.72
CA GLU A 282 13.26 18.03 -39.70
C GLU A 282 11.96 17.68 -40.46
N VAL A 283 12.01 16.65 -41.31
CA VAL A 283 10.87 16.24 -42.14
C VAL A 283 9.92 15.40 -41.28
N LYS A 284 8.76 15.96 -40.95
CA LYS A 284 7.75 15.26 -40.14
C LYS A 284 7.19 14.01 -40.84
N PRO A 285 7.00 12.88 -40.13
CA PRO A 285 6.42 11.64 -40.68
C PRO A 285 5.09 11.85 -41.40
N THR A 286 4.27 12.79 -40.91
CA THR A 286 2.98 13.16 -41.51
C THR A 286 3.07 13.48 -43.00
N LYS A 287 4.15 14.13 -43.47
CA LYS A 287 4.31 14.45 -44.89
C LYS A 287 4.35 13.18 -45.76
N VAL A 288 5.12 12.18 -45.35
CA VAL A 288 5.25 10.89 -46.06
C VAL A 288 3.93 10.13 -45.97
N ILE A 289 3.28 10.11 -44.80
CA ILE A 289 1.99 9.44 -44.62
C ILE A 289 0.91 10.00 -45.57
N TYR A 290 0.88 11.32 -45.79
CA TYR A 290 -0.07 11.92 -46.75
C TYR A 290 0.20 11.55 -48.21
N GLN A 291 1.42 11.12 -48.52
CA GLN A 291 1.84 10.69 -49.86
C GLN A 291 1.69 9.18 -50.08
N MET A 292 1.58 8.40 -49.00
CA MET A 292 1.28 6.97 -49.06
C MET A 292 -0.04 6.73 -49.78
N ASN A 293 -0.03 5.79 -50.73
CA ASN A 293 -1.21 5.22 -51.35
C ASN A 293 -0.93 3.75 -51.63
N ALA A 294 -1.93 2.89 -51.41
CA ALA A 294 -1.87 1.49 -51.82
C ALA A 294 -1.56 1.39 -53.32
N ALA A 295 -0.49 0.65 -53.66
CA ALA A 295 -0.06 0.50 -55.04
C ALA A 295 -1.11 -0.25 -55.87
N LYS A 296 -1.39 0.25 -57.08
CA LYS A 296 -2.40 -0.35 -57.97
C LYS A 296 -2.02 -1.82 -58.26
N GLY A 297 -2.98 -2.73 -58.10
CA GLY A 297 -2.77 -4.16 -58.34
C GLY A 297 -2.14 -4.93 -57.16
N LYS A 298 -1.77 -4.26 -56.06
CA LYS A 298 -1.23 -4.90 -54.86
C LYS A 298 -2.23 -4.89 -53.70
N THR A 299 -2.14 -5.89 -52.85
CA THR A 299 -2.90 -6.00 -51.59
C THR A 299 -1.92 -5.88 -50.43
N CYS A 300 -2.12 -4.88 -49.57
CA CYS A 300 -1.24 -4.53 -48.47
C CYS A 300 -1.96 -4.71 -47.12
N ASP A 301 -1.50 -5.66 -46.31
CA ASP A 301 -1.87 -5.81 -44.90
C ASP A 301 -0.86 -5.05 -44.02
N VAL A 302 -1.32 -4.11 -43.19
CA VAL A 302 -0.46 -3.25 -42.38
C VAL A 302 -0.70 -3.51 -40.91
N PHE A 303 0.33 -3.99 -40.22
CA PHE A 303 0.38 -4.27 -38.80
C PHE A 303 1.26 -3.22 -38.12
N VAL A 304 0.67 -2.42 -37.23
CA VAL A 304 1.40 -1.41 -36.46
C VAL A 304 1.30 -1.79 -34.98
N LEU A 305 2.46 -2.09 -34.39
CA LEU A 305 2.61 -2.34 -32.96
C LEU A 305 3.23 -1.09 -32.31
N GLY A 306 2.40 -0.33 -31.62
CA GLY A 306 2.84 0.78 -30.78
C GLY A 306 3.38 0.25 -29.45
N ALA A 307 4.51 0.78 -28.99
CA ALA A 307 5.09 0.47 -27.68
C ALA A 307 5.09 1.72 -26.78
N GLY A 308 4.81 1.52 -25.48
CA GLY A 308 4.83 2.58 -24.49
C GLY A 308 3.61 3.51 -24.52
N THR A 309 3.54 4.41 -23.54
CA THR A 309 2.41 5.34 -23.37
C THR A 309 2.43 6.52 -24.33
N ASP A 310 3.59 6.79 -24.94
CA ASP A 310 3.85 8.01 -25.69
C ASP A 310 3.77 7.80 -27.21
N PHE A 311 3.33 6.61 -27.64
CA PHE A 311 3.13 6.30 -29.05
C PHE A 311 1.99 7.17 -29.66
N PRO A 312 2.26 7.96 -30.71
CA PRO A 312 1.27 8.80 -31.36
C PRO A 312 0.32 7.95 -32.20
N VAL A 313 -0.78 7.51 -31.58
CA VAL A 313 -1.75 6.60 -32.19
C VAL A 313 -2.30 7.07 -33.54
N GLN A 314 -2.38 8.39 -33.74
CA GLN A 314 -2.80 8.96 -35.02
C GLN A 314 -1.92 8.50 -36.19
N TYR A 315 -0.65 8.17 -35.97
CA TYR A 315 0.22 7.59 -37.01
C TYR A 315 -0.25 6.22 -37.43
N SER A 316 -0.62 5.33 -36.50
CA SER A 316 -1.16 4.01 -36.84
C SER A 316 -2.40 4.14 -37.73
N ILE A 317 -3.33 4.99 -37.33
CA ILE A 317 -4.57 5.25 -38.07
C ILE A 317 -4.27 5.80 -39.47
N ASN A 318 -3.39 6.79 -39.57
CA ASN A 318 -3.11 7.46 -40.84
C ASN A 318 -2.35 6.55 -41.81
N ILE A 319 -1.32 5.83 -41.33
CA ILE A 319 -0.55 4.88 -42.14
C ILE A 319 -1.49 3.80 -42.68
N ARG A 320 -2.31 3.21 -41.81
CA ARG A 320 -3.28 2.20 -42.20
C ARG A 320 -4.30 2.75 -43.19
N SER A 321 -4.90 3.92 -42.90
CA SER A 321 -5.88 4.54 -43.81
C SER A 321 -5.31 4.87 -45.19
N ARG A 322 -3.99 4.93 -45.37
CA ARG A 322 -3.34 5.30 -46.63
C ARG A 322 -2.78 4.11 -47.39
N LEU A 323 -2.14 3.19 -46.69
CA LEU A 323 -1.42 2.06 -47.29
C LEU A 323 -2.22 0.76 -47.26
N HIS A 324 -3.05 0.55 -46.23
CA HIS A 324 -3.78 -0.69 -46.06
C HIS A 324 -5.01 -0.77 -46.98
N ASN A 325 -5.05 -1.81 -47.81
CA ASN A 325 -6.18 -2.15 -48.66
C ASN A 325 -6.50 -3.66 -48.65
N GLY A 326 -5.93 -4.40 -47.68
CA GLY A 326 -6.27 -5.78 -47.41
C GLY A 326 -7.45 -5.92 -46.44
N ARG A 327 -7.33 -6.77 -45.43
CA ARG A 327 -8.47 -7.25 -44.63
C ARG A 327 -9.14 -6.15 -43.79
N ALA A 328 -10.45 -5.97 -43.95
CA ALA A 328 -11.25 -4.99 -43.22
C ALA A 328 -11.38 -5.29 -41.71
N ASN A 329 -11.30 -6.57 -41.32
CA ASN A 329 -11.40 -7.03 -39.93
C ASN A 329 -10.09 -6.90 -39.12
N LEU A 330 -8.97 -6.50 -39.76
CA LEU A 330 -7.69 -6.36 -39.07
C LEU A 330 -7.72 -5.10 -38.15
N PRO A 331 -7.32 -5.19 -36.86
CA PRO A 331 -7.36 -4.07 -35.93
C PRO A 331 -6.51 -2.87 -36.37
N SER A 332 -7.00 -1.65 -36.09
CA SER A 332 -6.31 -0.43 -36.53
C SER A 332 -5.05 -0.05 -35.74
N LEU A 333 -4.83 -0.71 -34.59
CA LEU A 333 -3.67 -0.55 -33.72
C LEU A 333 -3.49 -1.82 -32.87
N PHE A 334 -2.24 -2.29 -32.73
CA PHE A 334 -1.81 -3.17 -31.64
C PHE A 334 -1.00 -2.32 -30.66
N TRP A 335 -1.28 -2.37 -29.36
CA TRP A 335 -0.64 -1.47 -28.40
C TRP A 335 -0.12 -2.21 -27.17
N ALA A 336 1.19 -2.14 -26.97
CA ALA A 336 1.85 -2.64 -25.77
C ALA A 336 2.17 -1.45 -24.85
N LYS A 337 1.38 -1.25 -23.80
CA LYS A 337 1.59 -0.15 -22.83
C LYS A 337 2.86 -0.38 -22.01
N SER A 338 3.17 -1.65 -21.75
CA SER A 338 4.33 -2.12 -20.99
C SER A 338 5.06 -3.23 -21.74
N GLU A 339 6.28 -3.56 -21.30
CA GLU A 339 7.09 -4.64 -21.87
C GLU A 339 6.40 -6.02 -21.77
N ASP A 340 5.57 -6.21 -20.74
CA ASP A 340 4.80 -7.43 -20.49
C ASP A 340 3.65 -7.63 -21.50
N ASP A 341 3.18 -6.55 -22.15
CA ASP A 341 2.08 -6.61 -23.10
C ASP A 341 2.52 -7.07 -24.50
N VAL A 342 3.81 -6.96 -24.81
CA VAL A 342 4.37 -7.27 -26.15
C VAL A 342 4.08 -8.70 -26.61
N PRO A 343 4.29 -9.75 -25.78
CA PRO A 343 4.01 -11.13 -26.19
C PRO A 343 2.56 -11.36 -26.59
N GLU A 344 1.61 -10.78 -25.86
CA GLU A 344 0.18 -10.95 -26.12
C GLU A 344 -0.23 -10.27 -27.43
N GLN A 345 0.22 -9.03 -27.66
CA GLN A 345 -0.03 -8.34 -28.93
C GLN A 345 0.58 -9.10 -30.12
N ILE A 346 1.78 -9.67 -29.95
CA ILE A 346 2.43 -10.48 -30.98
C ILE A 346 1.68 -11.79 -31.26
N LYS A 347 1.13 -12.45 -30.23
CA LYS A 347 0.28 -13.64 -30.40
C LYS A 347 -0.99 -13.32 -31.19
N GLN A 348 -1.61 -12.17 -30.92
CA GLN A 348 -2.78 -11.70 -31.67
C GLN A 348 -2.44 -11.40 -33.14
N ILE A 349 -1.27 -10.82 -33.42
CA ILE A 349 -0.80 -10.63 -34.79
C ILE A 349 -0.54 -12.00 -35.45
N ALA A 350 0.12 -12.93 -34.75
CA ALA A 350 0.46 -14.24 -35.26
C ALA A 350 -0.78 -15.09 -35.59
N SER A 351 -1.84 -15.04 -34.76
CA SER A 351 -3.09 -15.75 -35.06
C SER A 351 -3.68 -15.26 -36.38
N ILE A 352 -3.71 -13.95 -36.60
CA ILE A 352 -4.22 -13.34 -37.84
C ILE A 352 -3.37 -13.74 -39.06
N ILE A 353 -2.05 -13.82 -38.93
CA ILE A 353 -1.15 -14.24 -40.03
C ILE A 353 -1.33 -15.73 -40.32
N SER A 354 -1.34 -16.57 -39.29
CA SER A 354 -1.41 -18.03 -39.40
C SER A 354 -2.67 -18.53 -40.11
N GLU A 355 -3.73 -17.72 -40.10
CA GLU A 355 -5.00 -17.96 -40.78
C GLU A 355 -4.94 -17.80 -42.32
N ARG A 356 -3.76 -17.62 -42.95
CA ARG A 356 -3.50 -17.65 -44.42
C ARG A 356 -4.51 -16.89 -45.31
N SER A 357 -5.06 -15.77 -44.81
CA SER A 357 -6.34 -15.20 -45.25
C SER A 357 -6.30 -14.08 -46.30
N SER A 358 -5.21 -13.94 -47.05
CA SER A 358 -5.05 -12.88 -48.06
C SER A 358 -5.77 -13.17 -49.40
N ARG A 359 -6.62 -14.18 -49.46
CA ARG A 359 -7.38 -14.50 -50.66
C ARG A 359 -8.64 -13.62 -50.74
N CYS A 360 -8.67 -12.71 -51.71
CA CYS A 360 -9.91 -12.03 -52.09
C CYS A 360 -10.79 -13.01 -52.87
N ILE A 361 -12.05 -13.08 -52.49
CA ILE A 361 -13.09 -13.87 -53.14
C ILE A 361 -14.02 -12.89 -53.86
N GLU A 362 -14.31 -13.17 -55.12
CA GLU A 362 -15.29 -12.40 -55.89
C GLU A 362 -16.69 -13.00 -55.66
N LEU A 363 -17.65 -12.17 -55.27
CA LEU A 363 -19.07 -12.53 -55.13
C LEU A 363 -19.80 -12.26 -56.44
N SER A 364 -20.68 -13.20 -56.84
CA SER A 364 -21.55 -13.03 -58.01
C SER A 364 -22.58 -11.90 -57.84
N LEU A 365 -22.88 -11.52 -56.60
CA LEU A 365 -23.73 -10.40 -56.24
C LEU A 365 -22.94 -9.37 -55.42
N PRO A 366 -22.98 -8.07 -55.79
CA PRO A 366 -22.34 -7.01 -55.02
C PRO A 366 -22.91 -6.93 -53.61
N GLY A 367 -22.02 -6.86 -52.62
CA GLY A 367 -22.35 -6.66 -51.21
C GLY A 367 -21.76 -5.34 -50.68
N TYR A 368 -21.95 -5.10 -49.38
CA TYR A 368 -21.46 -3.90 -48.71
C TYR A 368 -20.64 -4.24 -47.46
N TYR A 369 -19.54 -3.52 -47.23
CA TYR A 369 -18.84 -3.57 -45.94
C TYR A 369 -19.60 -2.87 -44.80
N LEU A 370 -20.40 -1.88 -45.17
CA LEU A 370 -21.15 -1.00 -44.28
C LEU A 370 -22.52 -0.74 -44.91
N PRO A 371 -23.63 -0.76 -44.14
CA PRO A 371 -24.95 -0.38 -44.64
C PRO A 371 -24.91 0.99 -45.33
N ASP A 372 -25.54 1.08 -46.51
CA ASP A 372 -25.54 2.25 -47.40
C ASP A 372 -24.14 2.75 -47.85
N GLY A 373 -23.12 1.90 -47.74
CA GLY A 373 -21.75 2.17 -48.18
C GLY A 373 -21.54 1.96 -49.69
N VAL A 374 -20.28 1.86 -50.10
CA VAL A 374 -19.92 1.56 -51.50
C VAL A 374 -20.04 0.05 -51.74
N GLN A 375 -20.75 -0.32 -52.81
CA GLN A 375 -20.86 -1.72 -53.25
C GLN A 375 -19.51 -2.27 -53.68
N LYS A 376 -19.23 -3.52 -53.32
CA LYS A 376 -18.03 -4.25 -53.74
C LYS A 376 -18.39 -5.69 -54.08
N ASN A 377 -17.57 -6.26 -54.96
CA ASN A 377 -17.66 -7.68 -55.32
C ASN A 377 -16.52 -8.50 -54.71
N PHE A 378 -15.44 -7.84 -54.25
CA PHE A 378 -14.27 -8.53 -53.71
C PHE A 378 -14.23 -8.38 -52.19
N PHE A 379 -14.16 -9.51 -51.49
CA PHE A 379 -14.10 -9.60 -50.04
C PHE A 379 -13.06 -10.62 -49.61
N HIS A 380 -12.43 -10.42 -48.46
CA HIS A 380 -11.49 -11.36 -47.87
C HIS A 380 -12.22 -12.44 -47.05
N LEU A 381 -11.53 -13.54 -46.80
CA LEU A 381 -11.98 -14.60 -45.90
C LEU A 381 -12.36 -14.02 -44.52
N ARG A 382 -13.42 -14.58 -43.90
CA ARG A 382 -14.00 -14.15 -42.62
C ARG A 382 -14.57 -12.72 -42.53
N GLU A 383 -14.53 -11.93 -43.60
CA GLU A 383 -15.19 -10.62 -43.60
C GLU A 383 -16.71 -10.76 -43.56
N TRP A 384 -17.35 -9.77 -42.92
CA TRP A 384 -18.79 -9.63 -42.87
C TRP A 384 -19.30 -8.81 -44.05
N VAL A 385 -20.22 -9.37 -44.83
CA VAL A 385 -20.82 -8.73 -46.01
C VAL A 385 -22.30 -8.49 -45.77
N TYR A 386 -22.68 -7.22 -45.76
CA TYR A 386 -24.07 -6.79 -45.61
C TYR A 386 -24.79 -6.79 -46.96
N PHE A 387 -26.03 -7.26 -46.95
CA PHE A 387 -26.96 -7.14 -48.07
C PHE A 387 -28.30 -6.56 -47.57
N PRO A 388 -28.86 -5.54 -48.23
CA PRO A 388 -30.13 -4.93 -47.86
C PRO A 388 -31.36 -5.81 -48.14
N SER A 389 -31.17 -6.91 -48.86
CA SER A 389 -32.20 -7.88 -49.22
C SER A 389 -32.21 -9.07 -48.24
N GLY A 390 -33.36 -9.72 -48.09
CA GLY A 390 -33.48 -10.96 -47.31
C GLY A 390 -32.74 -12.16 -47.93
N PRO A 391 -32.59 -13.27 -47.18
CA PRO A 391 -31.78 -14.42 -47.57
C PRO A 391 -32.25 -15.11 -48.85
N GLU A 392 -33.53 -14.98 -49.20
CA GLU A 392 -34.12 -15.49 -50.44
C GLU A 392 -33.39 -14.94 -51.69
N ALA A 393 -32.95 -13.68 -51.66
CA ALA A 393 -32.23 -13.06 -52.76
C ALA A 393 -30.79 -13.61 -52.92
N LEU A 394 -30.28 -14.35 -51.95
CA LEU A 394 -28.91 -14.88 -51.89
C LEU A 394 -28.84 -16.39 -52.17
N GLN A 395 -29.96 -17.05 -52.46
CA GLN A 395 -29.99 -18.50 -52.74
C GLN A 395 -29.14 -18.93 -53.95
N ARG A 396 -28.79 -17.99 -54.85
CA ARG A 396 -27.92 -18.23 -56.01
C ARG A 396 -26.55 -17.54 -55.89
N LEU A 397 -26.17 -17.14 -54.69
CA LEU A 397 -24.87 -16.52 -54.47
C LEU A 397 -23.77 -17.54 -54.82
N ALA A 398 -22.82 -17.10 -55.64
CA ALA A 398 -21.67 -17.89 -56.03
C ALA A 398 -20.39 -17.17 -55.63
N LEU A 399 -19.41 -17.94 -55.15
CA LEU A 399 -18.06 -17.49 -54.90
C LEU A 399 -17.21 -17.82 -56.11
N LYS A 400 -16.47 -16.82 -56.61
CA LYS A 400 -15.52 -17.00 -57.68
C LYS A 400 -14.10 -16.92 -57.13
N PHE A 401 -13.35 -17.99 -57.38
CA PHE A 401 -11.98 -18.20 -56.96
C PHE A 401 -11.08 -18.34 -58.20
N GLY A 402 -10.63 -17.21 -58.75
CA GLY A 402 -9.91 -17.22 -60.02
C GLY A 402 -10.79 -17.76 -61.15
N ARG A 403 -10.45 -18.95 -61.69
CA ARG A 403 -11.17 -19.63 -62.79
C ARG A 403 -12.35 -20.48 -62.31
N HIS A 404 -12.46 -20.72 -61.01
CA HIS A 404 -13.46 -21.62 -60.45
C HIS A 404 -14.65 -20.83 -59.94
N ILE A 405 -15.86 -21.28 -60.29
CA ILE A 405 -17.10 -20.80 -59.69
C ILE A 405 -17.64 -21.89 -58.78
N CYS A 406 -18.01 -21.50 -57.57
CA CYS A 406 -18.60 -22.36 -56.56
C CYS A 406 -19.94 -21.78 -56.14
N HIS A 407 -20.99 -22.58 -56.26
CA HIS A 407 -22.28 -22.26 -55.66
C HIS A 407 -22.26 -22.63 -54.18
N ILE A 408 -22.70 -21.72 -53.31
CA ILE A 408 -22.79 -21.99 -51.88
C ILE A 408 -24.24 -22.30 -51.53
N SER A 409 -24.47 -23.46 -50.91
CA SER A 409 -25.71 -23.72 -50.20
C SER A 409 -25.66 -23.00 -48.84
N LEU A 410 -26.38 -21.88 -48.73
CA LEU A 410 -26.45 -21.08 -47.53
C LEU A 410 -27.75 -21.35 -46.78
N GLU A 411 -27.67 -22.08 -45.67
CA GLU A 411 -28.79 -22.17 -44.73
C GLU A 411 -28.85 -20.90 -43.86
N PRO A 412 -29.95 -20.11 -43.91
CA PRO A 412 -30.07 -18.89 -43.12
C PRO A 412 -30.12 -19.20 -41.62
N ARG A 413 -29.28 -18.53 -40.83
CA ARG A 413 -29.21 -18.63 -39.37
C ARG A 413 -29.71 -17.35 -38.71
N GLU A 414 -30.25 -17.45 -37.51
CA GLU A 414 -30.57 -16.26 -36.70
C GLU A 414 -29.29 -15.59 -36.19
N MET A 415 -29.25 -14.26 -36.24
CA MET A 415 -28.13 -13.47 -35.72
C MET A 415 -28.09 -13.52 -34.18
N ARG A 416 -26.92 -13.78 -33.60
CA ARG A 416 -26.69 -13.76 -32.14
C ARG A 416 -25.97 -12.47 -31.73
N LEU A 417 -26.13 -12.02 -30.48
CA LEU A 417 -25.46 -10.79 -29.99
C LEU A 417 -23.93 -10.84 -30.08
N SER A 418 -23.31 -11.99 -29.81
CA SER A 418 -21.85 -12.14 -29.93
C SER A 418 -21.37 -11.88 -31.36
N ILE A 419 -22.07 -12.47 -32.34
CA ILE A 419 -21.78 -12.30 -33.77
C ILE A 419 -22.07 -10.87 -34.22
N LEU A 420 -23.15 -10.27 -33.73
CA LEU A 420 -23.50 -8.89 -34.02
C LEU A 420 -22.43 -7.91 -33.50
N ASN A 421 -21.80 -8.21 -32.36
CA ASN A 421 -20.66 -7.44 -31.84
C ASN A 421 -19.47 -7.47 -32.82
N ASP A 422 -19.16 -8.63 -33.40
CA ASP A 422 -18.09 -8.76 -34.41
C ASP A 422 -18.40 -7.96 -35.69
N VAL A 423 -19.65 -8.00 -36.15
CA VAL A 423 -20.14 -7.16 -37.26
C VAL A 423 -19.95 -5.69 -36.95
N PHE A 424 -20.35 -5.24 -35.76
CA PHE A 424 -20.21 -3.84 -35.34
C PHE A 424 -18.74 -3.40 -35.22
N ARG A 425 -17.83 -4.29 -34.80
CA ARG A 425 -16.39 -4.02 -34.79
C ARG A 425 -15.83 -3.84 -36.20
N GLN A 426 -16.22 -4.67 -37.16
CA GLN A 426 -15.83 -4.49 -38.56
C GLN A 426 -16.37 -3.17 -39.11
N TRP A 427 -17.66 -2.88 -38.88
CA TRP A 427 -18.27 -1.62 -39.30
C TRP A 427 -17.58 -0.41 -38.69
N ASN A 428 -17.21 -0.47 -37.41
CA ASN A 428 -16.43 0.56 -36.74
C ASN A 428 -15.06 0.78 -37.42
N SER A 429 -14.32 -0.30 -37.70
CA SER A 429 -13.03 -0.22 -38.42
C SER A 429 -13.18 0.50 -39.76
N VAL A 430 -14.22 0.15 -40.53
CA VAL A 430 -14.51 0.78 -41.84
C VAL A 430 -14.94 2.24 -41.69
N ILE A 431 -15.77 2.58 -40.69
CA ILE A 431 -16.17 3.96 -40.40
C ILE A 431 -14.95 4.84 -40.09
N ILE A 432 -14.07 4.37 -39.20
CA ILE A 432 -12.83 5.10 -38.82
C ILE A 432 -11.94 5.30 -40.04
N GLN A 433 -11.76 4.27 -40.87
CA GLN A 433 -10.94 4.37 -42.08
C GLN A 433 -11.52 5.37 -43.08
N ASN A 434 -12.83 5.30 -43.37
CA ASN A 434 -13.48 6.21 -44.31
C ASN A 434 -13.42 7.66 -43.82
N GLN A 435 -13.66 7.89 -42.53
CA GLN A 435 -13.58 9.23 -41.94
C GLN A 435 -12.17 9.83 -42.08
N ASN A 436 -11.11 9.06 -41.84
CA ASN A 436 -9.73 9.52 -42.00
C ASN A 436 -9.32 9.74 -43.46
N LYS A 437 -9.83 8.94 -44.39
CA LYS A 437 -9.69 9.16 -45.83
C LYS A 437 -10.50 10.36 -46.34
N LYS A 438 -11.36 10.96 -45.51
CA LYS A 438 -12.38 11.95 -45.89
C LYS A 438 -13.37 11.41 -46.92
N GLU A 439 -13.58 10.10 -46.91
CA GLU A 439 -14.60 9.42 -47.69
C GLU A 439 -15.96 9.50 -46.97
N ARG A 440 -17.06 9.31 -47.72
CA ARG A 440 -18.41 9.44 -47.19
C ARG A 440 -18.72 8.31 -46.19
N VAL A 441 -19.03 8.67 -44.94
CA VAL A 441 -19.65 7.76 -43.96
C VAL A 441 -21.17 7.92 -44.04
N PRO A 442 -21.94 6.85 -44.29
CA PRO A 442 -23.40 6.91 -44.34
C PRO A 442 -24.00 7.29 -42.98
N LEU A 443 -24.79 8.37 -42.93
CA LEU A 443 -25.40 8.87 -41.69
C LEU A 443 -26.44 7.89 -41.09
N GLY A 444 -27.02 7.01 -41.91
CA GLY A 444 -28.02 6.02 -41.48
C GLY A 444 -27.44 4.84 -40.70
N VAL A 445 -26.13 4.63 -40.73
CA VAL A 445 -25.52 3.41 -40.15
C VAL A 445 -25.64 3.34 -38.63
N LEU A 446 -25.49 4.47 -37.93
CA LEU A 446 -25.59 4.50 -36.47
C LEU A 446 -27.03 4.21 -36.00
N PRO A 447 -28.07 4.91 -36.50
CA PRO A 447 -29.46 4.54 -36.20
C PRO A 447 -29.77 3.08 -36.52
N PHE A 448 -29.21 2.53 -37.59
CA PHE A 448 -29.40 1.14 -37.97
C PHE A 448 -28.74 0.16 -36.99
N MET A 449 -27.49 0.43 -36.56
CA MET A 449 -26.80 -0.36 -35.53
C MET A 449 -27.59 -0.39 -34.22
N GLU A 450 -28.08 0.77 -33.77
CA GLU A 450 -28.90 0.86 -32.54
C GLU A 450 -30.23 0.11 -32.69
N CYS A 451 -30.90 0.22 -33.84
CA CYS A 451 -32.12 -0.52 -34.13
C CYS A 451 -31.89 -2.04 -34.12
N LEU A 452 -30.85 -2.53 -34.79
CA LEU A 452 -30.49 -3.95 -34.82
C LEU A 452 -30.20 -4.46 -33.40
N PHE A 453 -29.43 -3.72 -32.63
CA PHE A 453 -29.09 -4.10 -31.25
C PHE A 453 -30.33 -4.16 -30.36
N ASN A 454 -31.16 -3.12 -30.38
CA ASN A 454 -32.40 -3.08 -29.59
C ASN A 454 -33.39 -4.18 -29.99
N THR A 455 -33.47 -4.51 -31.29
CA THR A 455 -34.34 -5.60 -31.78
C THR A 455 -33.90 -6.97 -31.24
N GLN A 456 -32.58 -7.23 -31.18
CA GLN A 456 -32.04 -8.45 -30.60
C GLN A 456 -32.17 -8.49 -29.07
N ILE A 457 -32.07 -7.32 -28.42
CA ILE A 457 -32.31 -7.19 -26.99
C ILE A 457 -33.76 -7.52 -26.63
N ASP A 458 -34.72 -6.96 -27.36
CA ASP A 458 -36.14 -7.14 -27.05
C ASP A 458 -36.57 -8.60 -27.20
N ALA A 459 -35.96 -9.36 -28.12
CA ALA A 459 -36.18 -10.80 -28.26
C ALA A 459 -35.68 -11.64 -27.06
N MET A 460 -34.83 -11.07 -26.20
CA MET A 460 -34.22 -11.77 -25.05
C MET A 460 -34.74 -11.30 -23.68
N LYS A 461 -35.58 -10.26 -23.63
CA LYS A 461 -36.16 -9.72 -22.38
C LYS A 461 -37.11 -10.70 -21.66
N ASP A 462 -37.55 -11.76 -22.32
CA ASP A 462 -38.50 -12.75 -21.78
C ASP A 462 -37.86 -13.94 -21.03
N LEU A 463 -36.54 -13.97 -20.85
CA LEU A 463 -35.87 -15.00 -20.04
C LEU A 463 -36.30 -14.85 -18.57
N LYS A 464 -37.00 -15.85 -18.02
CA LYS A 464 -37.33 -15.91 -16.58
C LYS A 464 -36.06 -16.07 -15.74
N SER A 465 -36.15 -15.77 -14.46
CA SER A 465 -35.02 -15.90 -13.52
C SER A 465 -35.17 -17.18 -12.71
N GLY A 466 -34.24 -18.12 -12.87
CA GLY A 466 -34.10 -19.23 -11.94
C GLY A 466 -32.79 -19.99 -12.07
N THR A 467 -32.37 -20.37 -13.28
CA THR A 467 -31.24 -21.29 -13.45
C THR A 467 -29.89 -20.58 -13.60
N VAL A 468 -28.81 -21.31 -13.30
CA VAL A 468 -27.42 -20.89 -13.54
C VAL A 468 -27.23 -20.43 -14.98
N LYS A 469 -27.76 -21.17 -15.95
CA LYS A 469 -27.67 -20.83 -17.38
C LYS A 469 -28.36 -19.51 -17.72
N GLU A 470 -29.56 -19.28 -17.17
CA GLU A 470 -30.29 -18.02 -17.35
C GLU A 470 -29.56 -16.84 -16.72
N ARG A 471 -29.00 -17.02 -15.51
CA ARG A 471 -28.20 -16.02 -14.81
C ARG A 471 -26.96 -15.62 -15.60
N LEU A 472 -26.21 -16.61 -16.10
CA LEU A 472 -25.02 -16.38 -16.93
C LEU A 472 -25.40 -15.69 -18.25
N SER A 473 -26.47 -16.13 -18.91
CA SER A 473 -26.96 -15.51 -20.15
C SER A 473 -27.35 -14.04 -19.96
N ARG A 474 -27.98 -13.69 -18.83
CA ARG A 474 -28.31 -12.29 -18.49
C ARG A 474 -27.06 -11.45 -18.22
N LYS A 475 -26.05 -12.02 -17.58
CA LYS A 475 -24.78 -11.32 -17.33
C LYS A 475 -24.05 -11.06 -18.64
N GLU A 476 -23.94 -12.07 -19.50
CA GLU A 476 -23.41 -11.93 -20.85
C GLU A 476 -24.19 -10.88 -21.64
N PHE A 477 -25.52 -10.90 -21.58
CA PHE A 477 -26.38 -9.89 -22.18
C PHE A 477 -26.03 -8.47 -21.68
N LYS A 478 -25.92 -8.26 -20.37
CA LYS A 478 -25.60 -6.95 -19.79
C LYS A 478 -24.19 -6.50 -20.16
N MET A 479 -23.26 -7.44 -20.28
CA MET A 479 -21.91 -7.19 -20.79
C MET A 479 -21.97 -6.73 -22.24
N TYR A 480 -22.67 -7.46 -23.13
CA TYR A 480 -22.85 -7.06 -24.54
C TYR A 480 -23.58 -5.71 -24.67
N GLU A 481 -24.55 -5.41 -23.81
CA GLU A 481 -25.19 -4.08 -23.75
C GLU A 481 -24.21 -2.98 -23.36
N THR A 482 -23.39 -3.22 -22.34
CA THR A 482 -22.38 -2.26 -21.90
C THR A 482 -21.33 -2.05 -22.98
N ASP A 483 -20.85 -3.12 -23.60
CA ASP A 483 -19.89 -3.09 -24.71
C ASP A 483 -20.47 -2.36 -25.91
N PHE A 484 -21.71 -2.67 -26.32
CA PHE A 484 -22.38 -1.98 -27.42
C PHE A 484 -22.57 -0.50 -27.11
N ARG A 485 -23.09 -0.12 -25.94
CA ARG A 485 -23.30 1.28 -25.56
C ARG A 485 -21.98 2.04 -25.52
N THR A 486 -20.92 1.40 -25.03
CA THR A 486 -19.56 1.96 -25.02
C THR A 486 -19.05 2.16 -26.45
N LEU A 487 -19.13 1.13 -27.30
CA LEU A 487 -18.77 1.18 -28.71
C LEU A 487 -19.55 2.28 -29.44
N PHE A 488 -20.86 2.29 -29.30
CA PHE A 488 -21.77 3.22 -29.96
C PHE A 488 -21.51 4.67 -29.58
N ASN A 489 -21.39 4.96 -28.28
CA ASN A 489 -21.05 6.30 -27.79
C ASN A 489 -19.69 6.75 -28.32
N LYS A 490 -18.70 5.87 -28.32
CA LYS A 490 -17.36 6.19 -28.85
C LYS A 490 -17.40 6.49 -30.34
N ILE A 491 -18.08 5.68 -31.16
CA ILE A 491 -18.23 5.95 -32.61
C ILE A 491 -18.91 7.28 -32.84
N ARG A 492 -19.99 7.55 -32.09
CA ARG A 492 -20.70 8.83 -32.17
C ARG A 492 -19.77 9.98 -31.82
N ASP A 493 -18.95 9.85 -30.79
CA ASP A 493 -17.98 10.87 -30.39
C ASP A 493 -16.92 11.07 -31.49
N ILE A 494 -16.42 10.01 -32.14
CA ILE A 494 -15.49 10.12 -33.29
C ILE A 494 -16.13 10.90 -34.44
N LEU A 495 -17.40 10.61 -34.76
CA LEU A 495 -18.11 11.24 -35.88
C LEU A 495 -18.58 12.66 -35.59
N THR A 496 -18.79 13.03 -34.32
CA THR A 496 -19.37 14.33 -33.93
C THR A 496 -18.35 15.30 -33.32
N THR A 497 -17.25 14.82 -32.74
CA THR A 497 -16.30 15.64 -31.98
C THR A 497 -15.01 15.85 -32.77
N PHE A 498 -14.70 17.10 -33.12
CA PHE A 498 -13.46 17.46 -33.84
C PHE A 498 -12.20 17.51 -32.95
N LYS A 499 -12.29 17.24 -31.63
CA LYS A 499 -11.15 17.30 -30.70
C LYS A 499 -11.29 16.31 -29.56
N TYR A 500 -10.46 15.28 -29.54
CA TYR A 500 -10.12 14.54 -28.33
C TYR A 500 -9.22 15.41 -27.44
N LYS A 501 -9.28 15.25 -26.11
CA LYS A 501 -8.48 16.09 -25.20
C LYS A 501 -7.00 15.72 -25.21
N ASN A 502 -6.67 14.45 -25.48
CA ASN A 502 -5.29 13.96 -25.65
C ASN A 502 -5.24 12.68 -26.52
N GLU A 503 -4.05 12.29 -26.96
CA GLU A 503 -3.83 11.12 -27.84
C GLU A 503 -4.10 9.78 -27.14
N LEU A 504 -3.94 9.73 -25.82
CA LEU A 504 -4.22 8.55 -25.00
C LEU A 504 -5.72 8.23 -24.96
N GLU A 505 -6.59 9.23 -24.88
CA GLU A 505 -8.05 9.08 -24.94
C GLU A 505 -8.50 8.57 -26.31
N LEU A 506 -7.89 9.07 -27.39
CA LEU A 506 -8.11 8.55 -28.75
C LEU A 506 -7.65 7.10 -28.88
N ALA A 507 -6.46 6.76 -28.36
CA ALA A 507 -5.90 5.41 -28.33
C ALA A 507 -6.80 4.42 -27.60
N GLU A 508 -7.22 4.77 -26.39
CA GLU A 508 -8.09 3.93 -25.57
C GLU A 508 -9.48 3.79 -26.19
N ASN A 509 -10.00 4.84 -26.84
CA ASN A 509 -11.26 4.76 -27.57
C ASN A 509 -11.17 3.81 -28.77
N ILE A 510 -10.08 3.84 -29.53
CA ILE A 510 -9.88 2.95 -30.67
C ILE A 510 -9.68 1.50 -30.17
N LEU A 511 -8.78 1.27 -29.22
CA LEU A 511 -8.46 -0.07 -28.74
C LEU A 511 -9.65 -0.75 -28.08
N SER A 512 -10.40 -0.04 -27.24
CA SER A 512 -11.62 -0.58 -26.62
C SER A 512 -12.74 -0.92 -27.62
N THR A 513 -12.65 -0.40 -28.85
CA THR A 513 -13.67 -0.58 -29.89
C THR A 513 -13.23 -1.50 -31.03
N THR A 514 -11.94 -1.84 -31.11
CA THR A 514 -11.39 -2.75 -32.14
C THR A 514 -10.70 -4.00 -31.60
N VAL A 515 -10.34 -4.07 -30.31
CA VAL A 515 -9.64 -5.23 -29.70
C VAL A 515 -10.50 -5.83 -28.59
N GLY A 516 -10.73 -7.14 -28.65
CA GLY A 516 -11.63 -7.86 -27.74
C GLY A 516 -11.10 -8.14 -26.33
N GLY A 517 -9.98 -7.55 -25.93
CA GLY A 517 -9.37 -7.78 -24.62
C GLY A 517 -10.06 -6.96 -23.53
N GLY A 518 -10.83 -7.62 -22.68
CA GLY A 518 -11.45 -6.99 -21.51
C GLY A 518 -10.39 -6.35 -20.61
N LYS A 519 -10.66 -5.12 -20.12
CA LYS A 519 -9.83 -4.36 -19.16
C LYS A 519 -9.46 -5.14 -17.87
N TYR A 520 -10.03 -6.31 -17.65
CA TYR A 520 -9.94 -7.08 -16.41
C TYR A 520 -8.98 -8.27 -16.44
N GLU A 521 -8.46 -8.68 -17.60
CA GLU A 521 -7.43 -9.74 -17.66
C GLU A 521 -6.05 -9.24 -17.20
N VAL A 522 -5.81 -7.92 -17.25
CA VAL A 522 -4.52 -7.28 -16.95
C VAL A 522 -4.13 -7.34 -15.48
N LYS A 523 -5.08 -7.51 -14.55
CA LYS A 523 -4.76 -7.69 -13.12
C LYS A 523 -4.44 -9.13 -12.75
N ALA A 524 -4.62 -10.09 -13.67
CA ALA A 524 -4.63 -11.50 -13.33
C ALA A 524 -3.24 -12.14 -13.10
N LEU A 525 -2.15 -11.43 -13.40
CA LEU A 525 -0.83 -12.06 -13.59
C LEU A 525 0.33 -11.52 -12.73
N GLN A 526 0.10 -10.66 -11.74
CA GLN A 526 1.22 -9.99 -11.05
C GLN A 526 1.57 -10.43 -9.63
N LEU A 527 1.09 -11.56 -9.11
CA LEU A 527 1.59 -12.08 -7.83
C LEU A 527 1.76 -13.60 -7.85
N LYS A 528 2.89 -14.08 -7.32
CA LYS A 528 3.19 -15.50 -7.04
C LYS A 528 1.96 -16.16 -6.39
N GLY A 529 1.22 -16.97 -7.14
CA GLY A 529 -0.07 -17.53 -6.71
C GLY A 529 -0.64 -18.53 -7.70
N HIS A 530 -1.70 -19.23 -7.27
CA HIS A 530 -2.33 -20.35 -7.97
C HIS A 530 -2.65 -20.06 -9.44
N THR A 531 -1.97 -20.78 -10.31
CA THR A 531 -2.00 -20.60 -11.77
C THR A 531 -3.33 -21.07 -12.38
N ASP A 532 -3.54 -20.78 -13.67
CA ASP A 532 -4.69 -21.34 -14.40
C ASP A 532 -4.55 -22.85 -14.62
N GLU A 533 -3.32 -23.36 -14.70
CA GLU A 533 -3.03 -24.80 -14.73
C GLU A 533 -3.40 -25.48 -13.40
N ASP A 534 -3.03 -24.87 -12.26
CA ASP A 534 -3.45 -25.33 -10.93
C ASP A 534 -4.99 -25.33 -10.82
N PHE A 535 -5.64 -24.31 -11.39
CA PHE A 535 -7.10 -24.20 -11.41
C PHE A 535 -7.76 -25.29 -12.24
N ALA A 536 -7.25 -25.59 -13.44
CA ALA A 536 -7.75 -26.67 -14.27
C ALA A 536 -7.66 -28.03 -13.55
N LYS A 537 -6.59 -28.27 -12.81
CA LYS A 537 -6.43 -29.48 -12.00
C LYS A 537 -7.38 -29.52 -10.80
N ASP A 538 -7.41 -28.45 -10.00
CA ASP A 538 -8.29 -28.36 -8.83
C ASP A 538 -9.78 -28.45 -9.23
N TYR A 539 -10.09 -28.02 -10.45
CA TYR A 539 -11.39 -28.16 -11.10
C TYR A 539 -11.75 -29.62 -11.41
N GLU A 540 -10.86 -30.39 -12.04
CA GLU A 540 -11.10 -31.81 -12.34
C GLU A 540 -11.31 -32.63 -11.05
N ASP A 541 -10.47 -32.38 -10.04
CA ASP A 541 -10.57 -33.01 -8.73
C ASP A 541 -11.91 -32.68 -8.04
N PHE A 542 -12.35 -31.42 -8.14
CA PHE A 542 -13.64 -30.98 -7.61
C PHE A 542 -14.81 -31.67 -8.31
N LEU A 543 -14.80 -31.72 -9.66
CA LEU A 543 -15.89 -32.28 -10.44
C LEU A 543 -16.11 -33.75 -10.11
N LYS A 544 -15.02 -34.51 -9.94
CA LYS A 544 -15.07 -35.91 -9.52
C LYS A 544 -15.74 -36.09 -8.16
N ILE A 545 -15.35 -35.28 -7.16
CA ILE A 545 -15.94 -35.31 -5.82
C ILE A 545 -17.40 -34.86 -5.84
N TYR A 546 -17.73 -33.85 -6.65
CA TYR A 546 -19.09 -33.35 -6.80
C TYR A 546 -20.01 -34.42 -7.39
N GLU A 547 -19.66 -35.05 -8.52
CA GLU A 547 -20.51 -36.06 -9.15
C GLU A 547 -20.71 -37.30 -8.25
N GLU A 548 -19.70 -37.70 -7.47
CA GLU A 548 -19.82 -38.78 -6.47
C GLU A 548 -20.86 -38.46 -5.38
N HIS A 549 -20.97 -37.18 -4.97
CA HIS A 549 -21.84 -36.77 -3.86
C HIS A 549 -23.10 -36.00 -4.27
N LYS A 550 -23.26 -35.69 -5.56
CA LYS A 550 -24.41 -34.98 -6.13
C LYS A 550 -25.77 -35.54 -5.71
N PRO A 551 -26.02 -36.87 -5.68
CA PRO A 551 -27.30 -37.40 -5.23
C PRO A 551 -27.65 -37.00 -3.79
N ARG A 552 -26.65 -36.85 -2.92
CA ARG A 552 -26.85 -36.40 -1.52
C ARG A 552 -27.02 -34.89 -1.43
N ILE A 553 -26.34 -34.12 -2.28
CA ILE A 553 -26.48 -32.66 -2.33
C ILE A 553 -27.91 -32.27 -2.77
N LEU A 554 -28.49 -33.03 -3.71
CA LEU A 554 -29.87 -32.82 -4.18
C LEU A 554 -30.94 -33.05 -3.10
N THR A 555 -30.62 -33.69 -1.97
CA THR A 555 -31.57 -33.87 -0.86
C THR A 555 -31.58 -32.74 0.15
N ILE A 556 -30.68 -31.74 0.02
CA ILE A 556 -30.64 -30.58 0.91
C ILE A 556 -31.84 -29.68 0.61
N ASN A 557 -32.71 -29.47 1.60
CA ASN A 557 -33.80 -28.51 1.48
C ASN A 557 -33.26 -27.08 1.64
N ASN A 558 -33.19 -26.32 0.55
CA ASN A 558 -32.87 -24.90 0.59
C ASN A 558 -34.08 -24.10 1.07
N THR A 559 -33.98 -23.45 2.22
CA THR A 559 -34.99 -22.50 2.67
C THR A 559 -34.72 -21.11 2.08
N THR A 560 -35.74 -20.27 1.99
CA THR A 560 -35.56 -18.86 1.56
C THR A 560 -34.65 -18.07 2.51
N GLU A 561 -34.47 -18.53 3.75
CA GLU A 561 -33.58 -17.93 4.74
C GLU A 561 -32.11 -18.29 4.53
N ASP A 562 -31.82 -19.42 3.85
CA ASP A 562 -30.47 -19.86 3.48
C ASP A 562 -29.97 -19.22 2.17
N CYS A 563 -30.88 -18.59 1.41
CA CYS A 563 -30.57 -17.91 0.17
C CYS A 563 -30.24 -16.44 0.39
N CYS A 564 -29.35 -15.90 -0.46
CA CYS A 564 -29.13 -14.47 -0.50
C CYS A 564 -30.42 -13.75 -0.90
N ARG A 565 -30.81 -12.72 -0.13
CA ARG A 565 -32.02 -11.94 -0.43
C ARG A 565 -32.01 -11.18 -1.75
N PHE A 566 -30.83 -10.87 -2.30
CA PHE A 566 -30.69 -10.14 -3.56
C PHE A 566 -30.71 -11.05 -4.77
N THR A 567 -29.94 -12.14 -4.72
CA THR A 567 -29.81 -13.06 -5.87
C THR A 567 -30.82 -14.20 -5.81
N HIS A 568 -31.49 -14.40 -4.67
CA HIS A 568 -32.33 -15.57 -4.38
C HIS A 568 -31.61 -16.92 -4.59
N SER A 569 -30.27 -16.91 -4.56
CA SER A 569 -29.41 -18.07 -4.73
C SER A 569 -28.53 -18.30 -3.49
N SER A 570 -28.06 -19.53 -3.33
CA SER A 570 -27.09 -19.97 -2.34
C SER A 570 -26.02 -20.85 -2.99
N THR A 571 -24.93 -21.12 -2.27
CA THR A 571 -23.93 -22.10 -2.70
C THR A 571 -24.55 -23.46 -3.00
N VAL A 572 -25.53 -23.88 -2.19
CA VAL A 572 -26.21 -25.16 -2.36
C VAL A 572 -27.16 -25.11 -3.55
N SER A 573 -27.89 -24.01 -3.78
CA SER A 573 -28.81 -23.92 -4.92
C SER A 573 -28.06 -24.04 -6.25
N ASP A 574 -26.90 -23.40 -6.37
CA ASP A 574 -26.07 -23.50 -7.57
C ASP A 574 -25.56 -24.93 -7.81
N LEU A 575 -25.22 -25.67 -6.76
CA LEU A 575 -24.80 -27.08 -6.87
C LEU A 575 -25.95 -28.05 -7.17
N GLN A 576 -27.19 -27.65 -6.88
CA GLN A 576 -28.40 -28.41 -7.21
C GLN A 576 -28.92 -28.10 -8.62
N ASP A 577 -28.41 -27.05 -9.25
CA ASP A 577 -28.86 -26.60 -10.56
C ASP A 577 -28.50 -27.63 -11.65
N PRO A 578 -29.46 -28.04 -12.51
CA PRO A 578 -29.20 -28.94 -13.62
C PRO A 578 -28.12 -28.44 -14.60
N ASP A 579 -28.00 -27.11 -14.74
CA ASP A 579 -27.05 -26.44 -15.62
C ASP A 579 -25.74 -26.05 -14.92
N PHE A 580 -25.44 -26.58 -13.72
CA PHE A 580 -24.20 -26.29 -12.98
C PHE A 580 -22.94 -26.52 -13.83
N SER A 581 -22.95 -27.51 -14.72
CA SER A 581 -21.86 -27.77 -15.68
C SER A 581 -21.53 -26.58 -16.59
N THR A 582 -22.49 -25.70 -16.86
CA THR A 582 -22.28 -24.47 -17.65
C THR A 582 -21.47 -23.43 -16.87
N MET A 583 -21.60 -23.38 -15.55
CA MET A 583 -20.76 -22.52 -14.70
C MET A 583 -19.32 -23.04 -14.64
N MET A 584 -19.18 -24.36 -14.72
CA MET A 584 -17.91 -25.08 -14.67
C MET A 584 -17.05 -24.88 -15.94
N SER A 585 -17.64 -24.50 -17.08
CA SER A 585 -16.88 -24.21 -18.32
C SER A 585 -16.27 -22.80 -18.40
N ARG A 586 -16.34 -22.01 -17.32
CA ARG A 586 -15.88 -20.61 -17.29
C ARG A 586 -14.39 -20.51 -16.97
N SER A 587 -13.78 -19.39 -17.34
CA SER A 587 -12.42 -19.07 -16.88
C SER A 587 -12.38 -18.93 -15.35
N LYS A 588 -11.18 -19.06 -14.74
CA LYS A 588 -11.00 -18.95 -13.28
C LYS A 588 -11.67 -17.70 -12.69
N TYR A 589 -11.45 -16.55 -13.29
CA TYR A 589 -11.97 -15.28 -12.78
C TYR A 589 -13.48 -15.16 -12.92
N GLU A 590 -14.03 -15.57 -14.07
CA GLU A 590 -15.47 -15.61 -14.29
C GLU A 590 -16.15 -16.57 -13.31
N PHE A 591 -15.59 -17.77 -13.12
CA PHE A 591 -16.10 -18.74 -12.16
C PHE A 591 -16.15 -18.17 -10.74
N LEU A 592 -15.07 -17.53 -10.27
CA LEU A 592 -15.04 -16.91 -8.94
C LEU A 592 -16.03 -15.75 -8.77
N LYS A 593 -16.37 -15.05 -9.86
CA LYS A 593 -17.38 -13.99 -9.86
C LYS A 593 -18.81 -14.51 -9.94
N ASP A 594 -19.04 -15.65 -10.58
CA ASP A 594 -20.37 -16.15 -10.93
C ASP A 594 -20.88 -17.30 -10.06
N PHE A 595 -19.97 -18.06 -9.44
CA PHE A 595 -20.31 -19.10 -8.48
C PHE A 595 -20.80 -18.47 -7.16
N THR A 596 -22.03 -18.77 -6.77
CA THR A 596 -22.61 -18.18 -5.55
C THR A 596 -21.90 -18.75 -4.33
N ILE A 597 -21.10 -17.92 -3.66
CA ILE A 597 -20.70 -18.16 -2.28
C ILE A 597 -21.61 -17.37 -1.34
N SER A 598 -22.52 -18.07 -0.68
CA SER A 598 -23.45 -17.49 0.30
C SER A 598 -22.97 -17.65 1.73
N GLY A 599 -23.26 -16.67 2.57
CA GLY A 599 -22.92 -16.71 3.99
C GLY A 599 -23.22 -15.42 4.75
N ILE A 600 -22.51 -15.20 5.86
CA ILE A 600 -22.70 -14.05 6.74
C ILE A 600 -22.01 -12.82 6.10
N PRO A 601 -22.75 -11.75 5.79
CA PRO A 601 -22.15 -10.49 5.34
C PRO A 601 -21.41 -9.80 6.49
N VAL A 602 -20.16 -9.43 6.23
CA VAL A 602 -19.29 -8.74 7.19
C VAL A 602 -18.69 -7.47 6.58
N TYR A 603 -18.45 -6.48 7.44
CA TYR A 603 -17.53 -5.39 7.13
C TYR A 603 -16.17 -5.69 7.75
N ALA A 604 -15.18 -5.94 6.90
CA ALA A 604 -13.81 -6.25 7.28
C ALA A 604 -12.84 -5.35 6.49
N PRO A 605 -12.35 -4.24 7.06
CA PRO A 605 -11.45 -3.35 6.34
C PRO A 605 -10.15 -4.07 5.95
N SER A 606 -9.78 -3.96 4.67
CA SER A 606 -8.62 -4.66 4.10
C SER A 606 -7.33 -4.26 4.80
N LYS A 607 -6.55 -5.25 5.21
CA LYS A 607 -5.19 -5.09 5.74
C LYS A 607 -4.27 -6.11 5.09
N ASP A 608 -3.12 -5.67 4.61
CA ASP A 608 -2.12 -6.54 3.98
C ASP A 608 -1.63 -7.64 4.93
N THR A 609 -1.72 -7.41 6.24
CA THR A 609 -1.35 -8.41 7.27
C THR A 609 -2.19 -9.68 7.21
N VAL A 610 -3.42 -9.61 6.68
CA VAL A 610 -4.32 -10.77 6.57
C VAL A 610 -3.81 -11.79 5.56
N ILE A 611 -3.14 -11.30 4.50
CA ILE A 611 -2.53 -12.15 3.46
C ILE A 611 -1.39 -13.00 4.04
N ILE A 612 -0.65 -12.44 5.01
CA ILE A 612 0.46 -13.13 5.69
C ILE A 612 -0.06 -14.01 6.83
N ASN A 613 -1.09 -13.51 7.55
CA ASN A 613 -1.66 -14.17 8.71
C ASN A 613 -3.19 -14.06 8.68
N PRO A 614 -3.90 -15.14 8.35
CA PRO A 614 -5.36 -15.15 8.24
C PRO A 614 -6.08 -14.81 9.54
N TRP A 615 -5.47 -15.14 10.68
CA TRP A 615 -6.03 -14.87 12.00
C TRP A 615 -5.93 -13.39 12.43
N SER A 616 -5.29 -12.54 11.62
CA SER A 616 -5.34 -11.08 11.76
C SER A 616 -6.56 -10.45 11.08
N PHE A 617 -7.42 -11.26 10.43
CA PHE A 617 -8.70 -10.82 9.90
C PHE A 617 -9.54 -10.16 11.00
N SER A 618 -10.18 -9.03 10.69
CA SER A 618 -10.87 -8.21 11.68
C SER A 618 -12.23 -7.80 11.14
N VAL A 619 -13.28 -8.29 11.79
CA VAL A 619 -14.67 -7.94 11.50
C VAL A 619 -15.07 -6.76 12.38
N ARG A 620 -15.49 -5.66 11.76
CA ARG A 620 -15.94 -4.44 12.44
C ARG A 620 -17.44 -4.45 12.73
N SER A 621 -18.23 -5.02 11.85
CA SER A 621 -19.68 -5.14 12.01
C SER A 621 -20.22 -6.32 11.22
N LEU A 622 -21.34 -6.85 11.71
CA LEU A 622 -22.18 -7.84 11.05
C LEU A 622 -23.46 -7.14 10.60
N LEU A 623 -24.02 -7.51 9.45
CA LEU A 623 -25.38 -7.04 9.12
C LEU A 623 -26.40 -7.83 9.95
N ASP A 624 -27.48 -7.18 10.35
CA ASP A 624 -28.60 -7.81 11.07
C ASP A 624 -29.79 -8.11 10.14
N GLU A 625 -30.90 -8.61 10.69
CA GLU A 625 -32.13 -8.81 9.92
C GLU A 625 -32.58 -7.50 9.23
N PRO A 626 -33.05 -7.56 7.97
CA PRO A 626 -33.34 -8.77 7.18
C PRO A 626 -32.15 -9.37 6.42
N TYR A 627 -30.95 -8.78 6.47
CA TYR A 627 -29.80 -9.14 5.63
C TYR A 627 -28.88 -10.15 6.31
N THR A 628 -29.46 -11.23 6.85
CA THR A 628 -28.70 -12.25 7.59
C THR A 628 -27.81 -13.12 6.74
N VAL A 629 -28.17 -13.30 5.46
CA VAL A 629 -27.43 -14.07 4.46
C VAL A 629 -27.30 -13.27 3.18
N MET A 630 -26.08 -13.18 2.67
CA MET A 630 -25.76 -12.53 1.39
C MET A 630 -24.84 -13.42 0.56
N SER A 631 -24.78 -13.13 -0.75
CA SER A 631 -23.89 -13.82 -1.68
C SER A 631 -22.76 -12.91 -2.13
N GLN A 632 -21.61 -13.52 -2.39
CA GLN A 632 -20.46 -12.84 -2.99
C GLN A 632 -20.84 -12.24 -4.35
N VAL A 633 -21.67 -12.92 -5.14
CA VAL A 633 -22.21 -12.45 -6.44
C VAL A 633 -23.00 -11.15 -6.29
N ALA A 634 -23.79 -10.99 -5.21
CA ALA A 634 -24.50 -9.73 -4.94
C ALA A 634 -23.52 -8.56 -4.74
N LEU A 635 -22.39 -8.79 -4.06
CA LEU A 635 -21.35 -7.79 -3.88
C LEU A 635 -20.69 -7.42 -5.22
N GLU A 636 -20.38 -8.39 -6.08
CA GLU A 636 -19.77 -8.10 -7.40
C GLU A 636 -20.73 -7.34 -8.31
N SER A 637 -22.01 -7.73 -8.33
CA SER A 637 -23.02 -7.06 -9.17
C SER A 637 -23.19 -5.58 -8.83
N ILE A 638 -22.99 -5.22 -7.55
CA ILE A 638 -23.03 -3.83 -7.08
C ILE A 638 -21.69 -3.13 -7.35
N ALA A 639 -20.56 -3.83 -7.17
CA ALA A 639 -19.25 -3.28 -7.50
C ALA A 639 -19.11 -2.95 -8.99
N ASP A 640 -19.63 -3.80 -9.88
CA ASP A 640 -19.64 -3.58 -11.33
C ASP A 640 -20.54 -2.39 -11.75
N GLN A 641 -21.44 -1.91 -10.88
CA GLN A 641 -22.28 -0.74 -11.13
C GLN A 641 -21.66 0.58 -10.66
N ASN A 642 -20.63 0.51 -9.81
CA ASN A 642 -19.99 1.69 -9.23
C ASN A 642 -18.66 1.98 -9.96
N PRO A 643 -18.26 3.26 -10.11
CA PRO A 643 -16.98 3.62 -10.73
C PRO A 643 -15.79 3.00 -9.97
N PRO A 644 -14.72 2.60 -10.68
CA PRO A 644 -13.60 1.84 -10.10
C PRO A 644 -12.83 2.54 -8.97
N ASP A 645 -13.01 3.86 -8.81
CA ASP A 645 -12.38 4.67 -7.75
C ASP A 645 -13.17 4.68 -6.42
N THR A 646 -14.38 4.09 -6.38
CA THR A 646 -15.10 3.86 -5.12
C THR A 646 -14.70 2.51 -4.54
N SER A 647 -14.25 2.49 -3.28
CA SER A 647 -13.97 1.28 -2.50
C SER A 647 -15.06 0.23 -2.72
N GLN A 648 -14.68 -1.05 -2.89
CA GLN A 648 -15.58 -2.23 -3.05
C GLN A 648 -16.45 -2.50 -1.79
N GLU A 649 -17.12 -1.47 -1.28
CA GLU A 649 -18.00 -1.48 -0.13
C GLU A 649 -19.43 -1.38 -0.61
N MET A 650 -20.25 -2.35 -0.25
CA MET A 650 -21.69 -2.27 -0.42
C MET A 650 -22.29 -1.56 0.80
N GLN A 651 -23.13 -0.55 0.57
CA GLN A 651 -24.05 -0.01 1.57
C GLN A 651 -25.46 -0.49 1.24
N VAL A 652 -26.05 -1.31 2.09
CA VAL A 652 -27.38 -1.88 1.83
C VAL A 652 -28.49 -0.84 1.95
N LYS A 653 -28.32 0.14 2.85
CA LYS A 653 -29.16 1.33 2.95
C LYS A 653 -28.32 2.57 2.72
N GLN A 654 -28.82 3.46 1.85
CA GLN A 654 -28.20 4.76 1.61
C GLN A 654 -28.09 5.53 2.93
N ASP A 655 -26.91 6.07 3.24
CA ASP A 655 -26.58 6.84 4.45
C ASP A 655 -26.54 6.08 5.80
N ASP A 656 -26.63 4.75 5.81
CA ASP A 656 -26.44 3.94 7.04
C ASP A 656 -25.08 3.23 7.05
N ILE A 657 -24.13 3.79 7.79
CA ILE A 657 -22.77 3.25 7.99
C ILE A 657 -22.81 1.83 8.59
N LEU A 658 -23.85 1.48 9.35
CA LEU A 658 -23.99 0.16 9.97
C LEU A 658 -24.40 -0.92 8.96
N THR A 659 -24.82 -0.54 7.75
CA THR A 659 -25.17 -1.47 6.67
C THR A 659 -24.04 -1.73 5.68
N ARG A 660 -22.79 -1.41 6.05
CA ARG A 660 -21.62 -1.69 5.21
C ARG A 660 -21.27 -3.17 5.22
N CYS A 661 -20.93 -3.69 4.05
CA CYS A 661 -20.39 -5.04 3.86
C CYS A 661 -19.43 -5.06 2.68
N ASN A 662 -18.31 -5.78 2.80
CA ASN A 662 -17.33 -5.96 1.73
C ASN A 662 -16.84 -7.40 1.58
N ALA A 663 -17.19 -8.29 2.51
CA ALA A 663 -16.82 -9.70 2.48
C ALA A 663 -17.98 -10.59 2.92
N ILE A 664 -18.00 -11.82 2.42
CA ILE A 664 -18.97 -12.85 2.81
C ILE A 664 -18.22 -13.98 3.49
N ILE A 665 -18.64 -14.34 4.70
CA ILE A 665 -18.09 -15.49 5.43
C ILE A 665 -18.99 -16.68 5.15
N PRO A 666 -18.55 -17.66 4.33
CA PRO A 666 -19.38 -18.79 3.95
C PRO A 666 -19.84 -19.57 5.19
N VAL A 667 -21.11 -19.92 5.26
CA VAL A 667 -21.65 -20.77 6.33
C VAL A 667 -22.73 -21.68 5.76
N PHE A 668 -22.89 -22.85 6.38
CA PHE A 668 -23.91 -23.84 6.04
C PHE A 668 -24.72 -24.20 7.27
N SER A 669 -26.00 -24.48 7.08
CA SER A 669 -26.83 -25.06 8.13
C SER A 669 -26.26 -26.42 8.58
N PRO A 670 -26.54 -26.89 9.81
CA PRO A 670 -26.01 -28.16 10.31
C PRO A 670 -26.25 -29.36 9.37
N THR A 671 -27.44 -29.45 8.78
CA THR A 671 -27.79 -30.50 7.82
C THR A 671 -26.97 -30.39 6.53
N ALA A 672 -26.86 -29.18 5.98
CA ALA A 672 -26.11 -28.94 4.75
C ALA A 672 -24.61 -29.18 4.97
N ALA A 673 -24.02 -28.70 6.07
CA ALA A 673 -22.60 -28.86 6.39
C ALA A 673 -22.16 -30.32 6.37
N LYS A 674 -22.95 -31.22 6.97
CA LYS A 674 -22.66 -32.67 7.01
C LYS A 674 -22.62 -33.31 5.62
N ILE A 675 -23.47 -32.86 4.71
CA ILE A 675 -23.52 -33.37 3.33
C ILE A 675 -22.41 -32.72 2.49
N MET A 676 -22.15 -31.44 2.71
CA MET A 676 -21.19 -30.62 1.97
C MET A 676 -19.72 -30.86 2.34
N GLN A 677 -19.44 -31.61 3.41
CA GLN A 677 -18.08 -31.86 3.91
C GLN A 677 -17.06 -32.27 2.83
N PRO A 678 -17.36 -33.21 1.89
CA PRO A 678 -16.39 -33.59 0.86
C PRO A 678 -16.08 -32.44 -0.10
N VAL A 679 -17.11 -31.65 -0.47
CA VAL A 679 -17.01 -30.52 -1.38
C VAL A 679 -16.23 -29.36 -0.73
N VAL A 680 -16.52 -29.05 0.53
CA VAL A 680 -15.87 -27.95 1.28
C VAL A 680 -14.38 -28.21 1.53
N ASN A 681 -13.96 -29.48 1.55
CA ASN A 681 -12.56 -29.87 1.72
C ASN A 681 -11.75 -29.86 0.42
N THR A 682 -12.38 -29.57 -0.72
CA THR A 682 -11.68 -29.39 -1.99
C THR A 682 -10.83 -28.12 -1.99
N ARG A 683 -9.80 -28.10 -2.84
CA ARG A 683 -8.99 -26.91 -3.07
C ARG A 683 -9.78 -25.83 -3.80
N LEU A 684 -10.59 -26.19 -4.80
CA LEU A 684 -11.45 -25.26 -5.52
C LEU A 684 -12.38 -24.48 -4.58
N TYR A 685 -13.05 -25.16 -3.64
CA TYR A 685 -13.89 -24.47 -2.65
C TYR A 685 -13.07 -23.51 -1.77
N SER A 686 -11.84 -23.90 -1.40
CA SER A 686 -10.94 -23.02 -0.64
C SER A 686 -10.56 -21.76 -1.42
N VAL A 687 -10.42 -21.84 -2.74
CA VAL A 687 -10.23 -20.67 -3.63
C VAL A 687 -11.46 -19.77 -3.57
N CYS A 688 -12.65 -20.33 -3.74
CA CYS A 688 -13.90 -19.57 -3.71
C CYS A 688 -14.13 -18.90 -2.35
N ALA A 689 -13.88 -19.61 -1.25
CA ALA A 689 -13.99 -19.06 0.10
C ALA A 689 -12.96 -17.95 0.35
N THR A 690 -11.70 -18.14 -0.11
CA THR A 690 -10.67 -17.09 -0.01
C THR A 690 -11.08 -15.85 -0.80
N TYR A 691 -11.60 -16.02 -2.01
CA TYR A 691 -12.08 -14.91 -2.83
C TYR A 691 -13.26 -14.19 -2.20
N ALA A 692 -14.24 -14.92 -1.65
CA ALA A 692 -15.39 -14.31 -0.97
C ALA A 692 -15.01 -13.47 0.26
N ILE A 693 -13.91 -13.82 0.94
CA ILE A 693 -13.43 -13.15 2.16
C ILE A 693 -12.43 -12.03 1.85
N LEU A 694 -11.46 -12.26 0.96
CA LEU A 694 -10.35 -11.34 0.69
C LEU A 694 -10.50 -10.54 -0.61
N LYS A 695 -11.47 -10.89 -1.47
CA LYS A 695 -11.69 -10.27 -2.79
C LYS A 695 -10.46 -10.27 -3.71
N ASN A 696 -9.56 -11.22 -3.50
CA ASN A 696 -8.33 -11.37 -4.28
C ASN A 696 -8.29 -12.75 -4.96
N PRO A 697 -8.38 -12.84 -6.30
CA PRO A 697 -8.42 -14.12 -7.03
C PRO A 697 -7.05 -14.80 -7.18
N HIS A 698 -5.96 -14.15 -6.75
CA HIS A 698 -4.59 -14.67 -6.83
C HIS A 698 -4.12 -15.38 -5.56
N ILE A 699 -4.85 -15.20 -4.46
CA ILE A 699 -4.48 -15.76 -3.16
C ILE A 699 -5.39 -16.95 -2.87
N ILE A 700 -4.78 -18.05 -2.42
CA ILE A 700 -5.48 -19.14 -1.77
C ILE A 700 -4.89 -19.28 -0.39
N ASP A 701 -5.74 -19.20 0.62
CA ASP A 701 -5.35 -19.49 1.99
C ASP A 701 -6.29 -20.55 2.58
N PHE A 702 -5.74 -21.71 2.93
CA PHE A 702 -6.54 -22.82 3.44
C PHE A 702 -7.06 -22.60 4.88
N ASN A 703 -6.55 -21.60 5.59
CA ASN A 703 -6.91 -21.26 6.96
C ASN A 703 -7.79 -20.02 7.07
N ILE A 704 -7.88 -19.17 6.04
CA ILE A 704 -8.68 -17.93 6.09
C ILE A 704 -10.13 -18.16 6.40
N HIS A 705 -10.75 -19.20 5.86
CA HIS A 705 -12.14 -19.47 6.13
C HIS A 705 -12.37 -19.82 7.62
N MET A 706 -11.54 -20.69 8.19
CA MET A 706 -11.59 -21.03 9.62
C MET A 706 -11.32 -19.82 10.51
N ALA A 707 -10.34 -18.99 10.15
CA ALA A 707 -10.02 -17.76 10.86
C ALA A 707 -11.20 -16.77 10.83
N ALA A 708 -11.80 -16.56 9.66
CA ALA A 708 -12.92 -15.66 9.50
C ALA A 708 -14.18 -16.14 10.25
N LEU A 709 -14.45 -17.45 10.28
CA LEU A 709 -15.49 -18.05 11.12
C LEU A 709 -15.25 -17.74 12.61
N GLY A 710 -14.02 -17.95 13.10
CA GLY A 710 -13.68 -17.67 14.50
C GLY A 710 -13.77 -16.20 14.88
N VAL A 711 -13.30 -15.30 14.01
CA VAL A 711 -13.40 -13.83 14.22
C VAL A 711 -14.86 -13.38 14.19
N THR A 712 -15.67 -13.92 13.27
CA THR A 712 -17.11 -13.63 13.19
C THR A 712 -17.84 -14.11 14.44
N TRP A 713 -17.51 -15.31 14.93
CA TRP A 713 -18.06 -15.83 16.17
C TRP A 713 -17.70 -14.96 17.38
N VAL A 714 -16.42 -14.56 17.52
CA VAL A 714 -16.00 -13.62 18.57
C VAL A 714 -16.75 -12.29 18.47
N ARG A 715 -17.00 -11.80 17.25
CA ARG A 715 -17.77 -10.58 17.04
C ARG A 715 -19.22 -10.73 17.53
N ILE A 716 -19.84 -11.89 17.28
CA ILE A 716 -21.17 -12.21 17.83
C ILE A 716 -21.15 -12.21 19.37
N LEU A 717 -20.11 -12.75 20.01
CA LEU A 717 -20.00 -12.73 21.47
C LEU A 717 -19.88 -11.30 22.04
N TYR A 718 -19.28 -10.39 21.27
CA TYR A 718 -19.15 -8.98 21.63
C TYR A 718 -20.48 -8.23 21.45
N GLU A 719 -21.17 -8.40 20.32
CA GLU A 719 -22.42 -7.69 20.00
C GLU A 719 -23.64 -8.28 20.75
N TYR A 720 -23.65 -9.59 21.00
CA TYR A 720 -24.75 -10.33 21.61
C TYR A 720 -24.27 -11.14 22.84
N PRO A 721 -23.90 -10.45 23.93
CA PRO A 721 -23.28 -11.05 25.11
C PRO A 721 -24.26 -11.75 26.05
N THR A 722 -25.54 -11.38 26.01
CA THR A 722 -26.59 -11.90 26.91
C THR A 722 -27.19 -13.20 26.37
N ILE A 723 -27.49 -14.15 27.27
CA ILE A 723 -28.12 -15.44 26.97
C ILE A 723 -29.53 -15.45 27.63
N PRO A 724 -30.61 -15.84 26.93
CA PRO A 724 -30.64 -16.36 25.56
C PRO A 724 -30.45 -15.27 24.49
N ARG A 725 -29.76 -15.61 23.39
CA ARG A 725 -29.57 -14.72 22.24
C ARG A 725 -30.79 -14.74 21.32
N PRO A 726 -31.01 -13.70 20.49
CA PRO A 726 -32.05 -13.71 19.46
C PRO A 726 -31.94 -14.93 18.53
N GLU A 727 -33.06 -15.40 18.00
CA GLU A 727 -33.11 -16.65 17.23
C GLU A 727 -32.20 -16.63 16.00
N PHE A 728 -32.16 -15.53 15.24
CA PHE A 728 -31.27 -15.42 14.08
C PHE A 728 -29.78 -15.48 14.47
N VAL A 729 -29.41 -14.94 15.63
CA VAL A 729 -28.04 -15.01 16.15
C VAL A 729 -27.70 -16.44 16.54
N ARG A 730 -28.62 -17.16 17.19
CA ARG A 730 -28.45 -18.59 17.51
C ARG A 730 -28.23 -19.42 16.25
N ARG A 731 -29.06 -19.22 15.22
CA ARG A 731 -28.92 -19.91 13.92
C ARG A 731 -27.59 -19.62 13.23
N ARG A 732 -27.08 -18.38 13.31
CA ARG A 732 -25.74 -18.02 12.81
C ARG A 732 -24.65 -18.77 13.55
N ILE A 733 -24.70 -18.83 14.88
CA ILE A 733 -23.73 -19.56 15.70
C ILE A 733 -23.75 -21.05 15.32
N GLU A 734 -24.94 -21.67 15.23
CA GLU A 734 -25.09 -23.07 14.81
C GLU A 734 -24.49 -23.33 13.42
N SER A 735 -24.68 -22.39 12.48
CA SER A 735 -24.14 -22.50 11.13
C SER A 735 -22.61 -22.32 11.09
N ILE A 736 -22.08 -21.38 11.89
CA ILE A 736 -20.63 -21.18 12.06
C ILE A 736 -20.00 -22.45 12.62
N GLU A 737 -20.59 -23.02 13.68
CA GLU A 737 -20.09 -24.22 14.34
C GLU A 737 -20.15 -25.43 13.40
N ALA A 738 -21.27 -25.66 12.73
CA ALA A 738 -21.42 -26.73 11.77
C ALA A 738 -20.39 -26.64 10.62
N THR A 739 -20.14 -25.42 10.13
CA THR A 739 -19.16 -25.17 9.06
C THR A 739 -17.72 -25.34 9.55
N ALA A 740 -17.41 -24.82 10.74
CA ALA A 740 -16.09 -24.94 11.35
C ALA A 740 -15.73 -26.40 11.68
N ALA A 741 -16.72 -27.21 12.06
CA ALA A 741 -16.54 -28.63 12.36
C ALA A 741 -15.96 -29.42 11.17
N LEU A 742 -16.22 -28.97 9.93
CA LEU A 742 -15.68 -29.57 8.71
C LEU A 742 -14.15 -29.52 8.63
N TYR A 743 -13.53 -28.55 9.33
CA TYR A 743 -12.10 -28.31 9.34
C TYR A 743 -11.35 -28.97 10.51
N LEU A 744 -12.05 -29.37 11.58
CA LEU A 744 -11.42 -29.89 12.81
C LEU A 744 -10.64 -31.20 12.59
N GLY A 745 -11.00 -31.98 11.58
CA GLY A 745 -10.30 -33.21 11.20
C GLY A 745 -8.94 -32.97 10.51
N ARG A 746 -8.59 -31.73 10.17
CA ARG A 746 -7.29 -31.42 9.56
C ARG A 746 -6.17 -31.57 10.59
N SER A 747 -5.07 -32.20 10.18
CA SER A 747 -3.94 -32.52 11.05
C SER A 747 -3.35 -31.31 11.78
N SER A 748 -3.35 -30.12 11.15
CA SER A 748 -2.88 -28.88 11.76
C SER A 748 -3.71 -28.47 12.98
N TYR A 749 -5.05 -28.56 12.90
CA TYR A 749 -5.94 -28.20 14.00
C TYR A 749 -5.94 -29.27 15.09
N THR A 750 -5.89 -30.55 14.71
CA THR A 750 -5.77 -31.64 15.68
C THR A 750 -4.48 -31.53 16.48
N LYS A 751 -3.33 -31.28 15.84
CA LYS A 751 -2.05 -31.08 16.54
C LYS A 751 -2.05 -29.82 17.40
N TYR A 752 -2.63 -28.73 16.90
CA TYR A 752 -2.76 -27.50 17.68
C TYR A 752 -3.61 -27.71 18.94
N TRP A 753 -4.72 -28.43 18.82
CA TRP A 753 -5.57 -28.80 19.94
C TRP A 753 -4.86 -29.69 20.97
N GLN A 754 -4.16 -30.73 20.51
CA GLN A 754 -3.38 -31.58 21.42
C GLN A 754 -2.33 -30.78 22.18
N LEU A 755 -1.68 -29.81 21.53
CA LEU A 755 -0.75 -28.92 22.23
C LEU A 755 -1.49 -27.98 23.19
N LEU A 756 -2.60 -27.37 22.78
CA LEU A 756 -3.39 -26.49 23.66
C LEU A 756 -3.85 -27.22 24.93
N LYS A 757 -4.18 -28.50 24.82
CA LYS A 757 -4.57 -29.38 25.92
C LYS A 757 -3.38 -29.77 26.83
N SER A 758 -2.26 -30.19 26.24
CA SER A 758 -1.10 -30.71 26.98
C SER A 758 -0.16 -29.63 27.52
N ASP A 759 0.01 -28.53 26.78
CA ASP A 759 0.87 -27.39 27.10
C ASP A 759 0.27 -26.10 26.50
N ALA A 760 -0.74 -25.57 27.18
CA ALA A 760 -1.41 -24.33 26.79
C ALA A 760 -0.42 -23.16 26.64
N ALA A 761 0.61 -23.09 27.50
CA ALA A 761 1.62 -22.04 27.45
C ALA A 761 2.37 -22.02 26.11
N GLN A 762 2.74 -23.18 25.57
CA GLN A 762 3.36 -23.25 24.25
C GLN A 762 2.38 -22.93 23.11
N ALA A 763 1.12 -23.34 23.23
CA ALA A 763 0.10 -23.11 22.20
C ALA A 763 -0.37 -21.64 22.09
N LEU A 764 -0.25 -20.87 23.18
CA LEU A 764 -0.64 -19.45 23.28
C LEU A 764 0.53 -18.48 23.04
N MET A 765 1.76 -18.99 22.98
CA MET A 765 2.95 -18.17 22.74
C MET A 765 2.94 -17.58 21.32
N THR A 766 3.24 -16.29 21.19
CA THR A 766 3.28 -15.63 19.87
C THR A 766 4.22 -16.36 18.89
N GLU A 767 5.37 -16.82 19.39
CA GLU A 767 6.29 -17.71 18.68
C GLU A 767 6.74 -18.82 19.65
N SER A 768 6.20 -20.03 19.45
CA SER A 768 6.51 -21.18 20.30
C SER A 768 7.95 -21.67 20.10
N THR A 769 8.51 -22.32 21.12
CA THR A 769 9.77 -23.07 20.96
C THR A 769 9.56 -24.43 20.28
N ILE A 770 8.31 -24.91 20.22
CA ILE A 770 7.95 -26.20 19.62
C ILE A 770 7.72 -26.04 18.12
N LYS A 771 8.27 -26.99 17.35
CA LYS A 771 7.98 -27.14 15.93
C LYS A 771 6.94 -28.23 15.73
N VAL A 772 5.88 -27.91 15.01
CA VAL A 772 4.87 -28.86 14.54
C VAL A 772 5.03 -28.96 13.03
N ASP A 773 5.31 -30.17 12.51
CA ASP A 773 5.56 -30.41 11.08
C ASP A 773 6.68 -29.54 10.50
N ASN A 774 7.81 -29.45 11.22
CA ASN A 774 8.97 -28.62 10.91
C ASN A 774 8.72 -27.10 10.85
N LYS A 775 7.50 -26.64 11.20
CA LYS A 775 7.14 -25.23 11.28
C LYS A 775 7.02 -24.80 12.74
N THR A 776 7.60 -23.66 13.08
CA THR A 776 7.40 -23.04 14.39
C THR A 776 5.91 -22.74 14.56
N LEU A 777 5.31 -23.25 15.64
CA LEU A 777 3.93 -22.91 15.93
C LEU A 777 3.85 -21.44 16.36
N LYS A 778 2.90 -20.70 15.80
CA LYS A 778 2.62 -19.31 16.17
C LYS A 778 1.18 -19.18 16.64
N CYS A 779 1.01 -18.35 17.68
CA CYS A 779 -0.29 -17.91 18.18
C CYS A 779 -0.40 -16.40 17.95
N GLU A 780 -0.83 -16.05 16.75
CA GLU A 780 -0.83 -14.67 16.29
C GLU A 780 -1.93 -13.83 16.94
N THR A 781 -3.02 -14.48 17.35
CA THR A 781 -4.18 -13.88 18.03
C THR A 781 -4.75 -14.85 19.07
N LEU A 782 -5.44 -14.32 20.08
CA LEU A 782 -6.14 -15.12 21.08
C LEU A 782 -7.49 -15.67 20.58
N ILE A 783 -7.99 -15.18 19.45
CA ILE A 783 -9.22 -15.70 18.82
C ILE A 783 -9.05 -17.17 18.42
N LYS A 784 -7.87 -17.57 17.93
CA LYS A 784 -7.56 -18.93 17.51
C LYS A 784 -7.70 -19.95 18.66
N PRO A 785 -6.98 -19.81 19.79
CA PRO A 785 -7.14 -20.74 20.92
C PRO A 785 -8.55 -20.69 21.51
N MET A 786 -9.20 -19.52 21.58
CA MET A 786 -10.58 -19.42 22.06
C MET A 786 -11.55 -20.23 21.19
N PHE A 787 -11.51 -20.02 19.87
CA PHE A 787 -12.43 -20.66 18.94
C PHE A 787 -12.16 -22.16 18.82
N VAL A 788 -10.89 -22.59 18.78
CA VAL A 788 -10.54 -24.02 18.77
C VAL A 788 -11.02 -24.70 20.05
N LEU A 789 -10.79 -24.12 21.24
CA LEU A 789 -11.27 -24.67 22.50
C LEU A 789 -12.80 -24.82 22.49
N HIS A 790 -13.53 -23.79 22.05
CA HIS A 790 -14.99 -23.83 21.91
C HIS A 790 -15.45 -24.98 21.01
N MET A 791 -14.86 -25.11 19.83
CA MET A 791 -15.24 -26.13 18.86
C MET A 791 -15.01 -27.56 19.39
N TYR A 792 -13.89 -27.81 20.09
CA TYR A 792 -13.61 -29.13 20.66
C TYR A 792 -14.46 -29.44 21.90
N GLN A 793 -14.81 -28.44 22.71
CA GLN A 793 -15.75 -28.61 23.83
C GLN A 793 -17.14 -29.04 23.38
N ARG A 794 -17.57 -28.62 22.18
CA ARG A 794 -18.86 -29.04 21.59
C ARG A 794 -18.81 -30.39 20.89
N SER A 795 -17.64 -30.86 20.45
CA SER A 795 -17.51 -32.12 19.69
C SER A 795 -17.36 -33.34 20.61
N GLU A 796 -18.42 -33.72 21.35
CA GLU A 796 -18.62 -34.95 22.18
C GLU A 796 -17.52 -35.37 23.19
N ASN A 797 -16.34 -34.77 23.15
CA ASN A 797 -15.22 -34.95 24.06
C ASN A 797 -15.25 -33.82 25.08
N HIS A 798 -16.17 -33.91 26.03
CA HIS A 798 -16.15 -33.02 27.19
C HIS A 798 -14.81 -33.20 27.90
N GLU A 799 -13.93 -32.22 27.77
CA GLU A 799 -12.68 -32.23 28.51
C GLU A 799 -12.95 -31.97 29.99
N ASP A 800 -12.00 -32.39 30.81
CA ASP A 800 -11.97 -32.04 32.22
C ASP A 800 -12.07 -30.50 32.38
N ALA A 801 -13.04 -30.06 33.19
CA ALA A 801 -13.24 -28.66 33.54
C ALA A 801 -11.95 -28.01 34.07
N GLY A 802 -11.06 -28.78 34.71
CA GLY A 802 -9.74 -28.32 35.15
C GLY A 802 -8.83 -27.90 34.00
N VAL A 803 -8.84 -28.65 32.89
CA VAL A 803 -8.05 -28.32 31.69
C VAL A 803 -8.58 -27.06 31.03
N VAL A 804 -9.91 -26.95 30.88
CA VAL A 804 -10.57 -25.77 30.31
C VAL A 804 -10.27 -24.52 31.14
N ALA A 805 -10.38 -24.63 32.47
CA ALA A 805 -10.08 -23.53 33.38
C ALA A 805 -8.61 -23.09 33.30
N ASN A 806 -7.68 -24.05 33.15
CA ASN A 806 -6.26 -23.73 32.97
C ASN A 806 -5.98 -23.03 31.63
N ILE A 807 -6.57 -23.48 30.53
CA ILE A 807 -6.45 -22.81 29.23
C ILE A 807 -7.03 -21.39 29.31
N MET A 808 -8.20 -21.22 29.95
CA MET A 808 -8.82 -19.91 30.16
C MET A 808 -7.92 -18.98 30.98
N ARG A 809 -7.30 -19.48 32.04
CA ARG A 809 -6.32 -18.74 32.85
C ARG A 809 -5.16 -18.24 31.98
N MET A 810 -4.62 -19.08 31.11
CA MET A 810 -3.52 -18.69 30.21
C MET A 810 -3.98 -17.70 29.13
N ILE A 811 -5.22 -17.81 28.62
CA ILE A 811 -5.81 -16.83 27.71
C ILE A 811 -5.93 -15.46 28.39
N LEU A 812 -6.42 -15.40 29.64
CA LEU A 812 -6.52 -14.15 30.39
C LEU A 812 -5.16 -13.50 30.64
N LEU A 813 -4.16 -14.31 31.03
CA LEU A 813 -2.79 -13.84 31.22
C LEU A 813 -2.24 -13.23 29.93
N GLU A 814 -2.36 -13.94 28.80
CA GLU A 814 -1.86 -13.42 27.53
C GLU A 814 -2.67 -12.23 27.01
N TYR A 815 -3.97 -12.16 27.26
CA TYR A 815 -4.77 -10.99 26.91
C TYR A 815 -4.24 -9.75 27.61
N ILE A 816 -4.10 -9.80 28.94
CA ILE A 816 -3.56 -8.70 29.74
C ILE A 816 -2.13 -8.39 29.30
N GLY A 817 -1.27 -9.40 29.16
CA GLY A 817 0.11 -9.24 28.73
C GLY A 817 0.31 -8.64 27.35
N ARG A 818 -0.51 -9.02 26.35
CA ARG A 818 -0.46 -8.46 24.99
C ARG A 818 -1.02 -7.04 24.95
N CYS A 819 -1.98 -6.71 25.81
CA CYS A 819 -2.45 -5.33 25.96
C CYS A 819 -1.39 -4.43 26.63
N LEU A 820 -0.69 -4.95 27.65
CA LEU A 820 0.30 -4.19 28.42
C LEU A 820 1.67 -4.09 27.75
N SER A 821 2.03 -4.96 26.81
CA SER A 821 3.34 -4.95 26.13
C SER A 821 3.64 -3.65 25.39
N HIS A 822 2.60 -2.89 25.02
CA HIS A 822 2.69 -1.57 24.38
C HIS A 822 2.24 -0.42 25.27
N TYR A 823 1.85 -0.68 26.52
CA TYR A 823 1.34 0.35 27.42
C TYR A 823 2.40 1.43 27.65
N LYS A 824 2.11 2.65 27.17
CA LYS A 824 2.94 3.86 27.31
C LYS A 824 4.44 3.64 27.04
N LYS A 825 4.79 2.76 26.09
CA LYS A 825 6.19 2.35 25.83
C LYS A 825 7.16 3.53 25.53
N ASN A 826 6.65 4.63 25.00
CA ASN A 826 7.42 5.83 24.65
C ASN A 826 7.37 6.94 25.72
N ASP A 827 6.60 6.76 26.78
CA ASP A 827 6.47 7.74 27.85
C ASP A 827 7.49 7.42 28.95
N ARG A 828 8.52 8.27 29.07
CA ARG A 828 9.55 8.16 30.11
C ARG A 828 9.00 8.38 31.52
N GLN A 829 7.77 8.89 31.65
CA GLN A 829 7.07 9.09 32.92
C GLN A 829 6.02 8.00 33.19
N ALA A 830 5.92 6.97 32.35
CA ALA A 830 4.98 5.88 32.57
C ALA A 830 5.26 5.17 33.91
N THR A 831 4.22 5.04 34.72
CA THR A 831 4.23 4.32 36.00
C THR A 831 3.24 3.18 35.97
N PRO A 832 3.48 2.14 35.15
CA PRO A 832 2.48 1.10 34.92
C PRO A 832 2.08 0.37 36.20
N PHE A 833 2.97 0.18 37.19
CA PHE A 833 2.53 -0.42 38.46
C PHE A 833 1.61 0.52 39.23
N THR A 834 1.94 1.81 39.29
CA THR A 834 1.08 2.82 39.94
C THR A 834 -0.27 2.95 39.25
N ASP A 835 -0.28 3.01 37.92
CA ASP A 835 -1.47 3.23 37.09
C ASP A 835 -2.49 2.10 37.27
N PHE A 836 -2.03 0.85 37.48
CA PHE A 836 -2.91 -0.31 37.65
C PHE A 836 -3.14 -0.75 39.10
N PHE A 837 -2.29 -0.37 40.06
CA PHE A 837 -2.36 -0.90 41.44
C PHE A 837 -2.49 0.14 42.55
N ALA A 838 -2.50 1.43 42.23
CA ALA A 838 -2.65 2.51 43.19
C ALA A 838 -3.76 3.47 42.76
N TYR A 839 -5.02 3.00 42.82
CA TYR A 839 -6.18 3.74 42.28
C TYR A 839 -6.32 5.18 42.81
N THR A 840 -5.92 5.43 44.06
CA THR A 840 -5.92 6.77 44.67
C THR A 840 -4.94 7.74 44.00
N LEU A 841 -3.93 7.21 43.30
CA LEU A 841 -2.91 7.93 42.55
C LEU A 841 -3.01 7.68 41.03
N ALA A 842 -4.04 6.95 40.58
CA ALA A 842 -4.25 6.67 39.16
C ALA A 842 -4.74 7.92 38.40
N ASP A 843 -5.42 8.85 39.08
CA ASP A 843 -5.75 10.17 38.54
C ASP A 843 -4.49 11.06 38.51
N GLN A 844 -4.11 11.55 37.33
CA GLN A 844 -2.90 12.37 37.16
C GLN A 844 -2.94 13.67 37.96
N LYS A 845 -4.11 14.27 38.15
CA LYS A 845 -4.27 15.51 38.91
C LYS A 845 -4.11 15.23 40.40
N LEU A 846 -4.77 14.20 40.93
CA LEU A 846 -4.61 13.79 42.33
C LEU A 846 -3.17 13.35 42.61
N LYS A 847 -2.53 12.62 41.69
CA LYS A 847 -1.12 12.25 41.80
C LYS A 847 -0.22 13.48 41.88
N ARG A 848 -0.45 14.48 41.03
CA ARG A 848 0.31 15.75 41.07
C ARG A 848 0.06 16.48 42.39
N GLU A 849 -1.19 16.65 42.80
CA GLU A 849 -1.54 17.31 44.07
C GLU A 849 -0.92 16.61 45.27
N TRP A 850 -0.98 15.28 45.32
CA TRP A 850 -0.36 14.49 46.37
C TRP A 850 1.18 14.62 46.37
N VAL A 851 1.81 14.50 45.19
CA VAL A 851 3.26 14.73 45.05
C VAL A 851 3.64 16.15 45.49
N GLN A 852 2.85 17.16 45.12
CA GLN A 852 3.10 18.55 45.50
C GLN A 852 2.98 18.76 47.02
N ASN A 853 1.92 18.25 47.64
CA ASN A 853 1.71 18.36 49.10
C ASN A 853 2.85 17.66 49.86
N TYR A 854 3.22 16.46 49.41
CA TYR A 854 4.33 15.72 50.00
C TYR A 854 5.67 16.46 49.86
N ILE A 855 5.90 17.11 48.70
CA ILE A 855 7.08 17.94 48.48
C ILE A 855 7.09 19.14 49.42
N VAL A 856 5.95 19.80 49.65
CA VAL A 856 5.86 20.96 50.56
C VAL A 856 6.20 20.54 51.98
N GLU A 857 5.59 19.47 52.49
CA GLU A 857 5.88 18.94 53.83
C GLU A 857 7.34 18.49 53.98
N ALA A 858 7.90 17.81 52.98
CA ALA A 858 9.29 17.39 52.98
C ALA A 858 10.25 18.59 52.94
N LYS A 859 9.90 19.64 52.20
CA LYS A 859 10.68 20.89 52.12
C LYS A 859 10.79 21.57 53.48
N GLU A 860 9.69 21.66 54.22
CA GLU A 860 9.65 22.26 55.57
C GLU A 860 10.52 21.48 56.58
N LYS A 861 10.58 20.15 56.47
CA LYS A 861 11.45 19.32 57.34
C LYS A 861 12.95 19.49 57.05
N ILE A 862 13.31 19.83 55.81
CA ILE A 862 14.71 19.92 55.34
C ILE A 862 15.30 21.32 55.59
N THR A 863 14.45 22.35 55.71
CA THR A 863 14.85 23.77 55.81
C THR A 863 15.03 24.18 57.27
N GLY A 864 16.07 23.63 57.92
CA GLY A 864 16.50 23.99 59.28
C GLY A 864 17.89 24.64 59.38
N CYS A 865 18.64 24.78 58.27
CA CYS A 865 20.05 25.24 58.26
C CYS A 865 20.31 26.36 57.24
N GLU A 866 19.45 27.38 57.18
CA GLU A 866 19.52 28.42 56.13
C GLU A 866 20.51 29.55 56.44
N SER A 867 20.94 29.74 57.69
CA SER A 867 21.68 30.94 58.11
C SER A 867 23.19 30.96 57.88
N TYR A 868 23.81 29.86 57.41
CA TYR A 868 25.29 29.77 57.33
C TYR A 868 25.82 29.14 56.03
N LEU A 869 25.04 29.15 54.94
CA LEU A 869 25.43 28.46 53.70
C LEU A 869 26.68 29.07 53.05
N LEU A 870 26.83 30.39 53.05
CA LEU A 870 28.03 31.04 52.50
C LEU A 870 29.27 30.79 53.37
N GLU A 871 29.12 30.69 54.69
CA GLU A 871 30.25 30.39 55.59
C GLU A 871 30.78 28.97 55.39
N ASN A 872 29.89 28.03 55.07
CA ASN A 872 30.21 26.62 54.91
C ASN A 872 30.58 26.21 53.47
N PHE A 873 30.15 26.96 52.46
CA PHE A 873 30.37 26.61 51.05
C PHE A 873 30.99 27.75 50.24
N TYR A 874 32.25 27.54 49.84
CA TYR A 874 33.04 28.50 49.05
C TYR A 874 32.47 28.78 47.65
N THR A 875 31.69 27.88 47.06
CA THR A 875 31.16 28.07 45.69
C THR A 875 29.72 27.57 45.64
N LEU A 876 28.91 28.16 44.77
CA LEU A 876 27.56 27.68 44.48
C LEU A 876 27.52 26.18 44.11
N GLU A 877 28.50 25.68 43.36
CA GLU A 877 28.59 24.26 43.01
C GLU A 877 28.72 23.34 44.24
N LEU A 878 29.49 23.77 45.25
CA LEU A 878 29.63 23.06 46.52
C LEU A 878 28.33 23.09 47.33
N ALA A 879 27.62 24.23 47.33
CA ALA A 879 26.30 24.36 47.94
C ALA A 879 25.28 23.45 47.25
N ARG A 880 25.21 23.44 45.90
CA ARG A 880 24.37 22.53 45.10
C ARG A 880 24.67 21.05 45.41
N LYS A 881 25.95 20.69 45.54
CA LYS A 881 26.37 19.31 45.85
C LYS A 881 25.97 18.89 47.27
N ALA A 882 26.12 19.78 48.25
CA ALA A 882 25.70 19.55 49.61
C ALA A 882 24.17 19.45 49.73
N ALA A 883 23.45 20.36 49.07
CA ALA A 883 21.98 20.34 48.93
C ALA A 883 21.49 19.01 48.36
N LYS A 884 22.08 18.56 47.24
CA LYS A 884 21.75 17.27 46.62
C LYS A 884 22.00 16.10 47.58
N LYS A 885 23.10 16.10 48.32
CA LYS A 885 23.43 15.06 49.31
C LYS A 885 22.44 15.05 50.48
N SER A 886 22.10 16.23 51.02
CA SER A 886 21.14 16.38 52.11
C SER A 886 19.74 15.95 51.69
N ALA A 887 19.30 16.39 50.51
CA ALA A 887 18.04 15.97 49.91
C ALA A 887 17.97 14.46 49.74
N ILE A 888 19.03 13.82 49.22
CA ILE A 888 19.07 12.35 49.04
C ILE A 888 18.94 11.61 50.39
N GLU A 889 19.63 12.06 51.45
CA GLU A 889 19.52 11.41 52.77
C GLU A 889 18.12 11.57 53.37
N GLU A 890 17.51 12.75 53.27
CA GLU A 890 16.17 12.93 53.82
C GLU A 890 15.10 12.20 52.99
N ILE A 891 15.27 12.16 51.67
CA ILE A 891 14.44 11.37 50.77
C ILE A 891 14.54 9.87 51.09
N LYS A 892 15.69 9.35 51.56
CA LYS A 892 15.80 7.95 52.03
C LYS A 892 15.00 7.70 53.31
N ASN A 893 14.93 8.67 54.22
CA ASN A 893 14.11 8.58 55.42
C ASN A 893 12.62 8.58 55.06
N LEU A 894 12.22 9.47 54.14
CA LEU A 894 10.87 9.60 53.59
C LEU A 894 10.38 8.35 52.83
N LYS A 895 11.28 7.61 52.17
CA LYS A 895 10.95 6.33 51.50
C LYS A 895 10.28 5.32 52.45
N LYS A 896 10.60 5.35 53.75
CA LYS A 896 9.99 4.45 54.74
C LYS A 896 8.55 4.85 55.06
N GLU A 897 8.24 6.15 55.09
CA GLU A 897 6.90 6.69 55.36
C GLU A 897 5.92 6.45 54.19
N LEU A 898 6.42 6.50 52.95
CA LEU A 898 5.65 6.19 51.73
C LEU A 898 4.98 4.80 51.76
N THR A 899 5.59 3.83 52.47
CA THR A 899 5.12 2.44 52.56
C THR A 899 3.73 2.31 53.19
N ALA A 900 3.33 3.26 54.05
CA ALA A 900 2.12 3.14 54.86
C ALA A 900 0.89 3.83 54.26
N LEU A 901 1.05 4.66 53.22
CA LEU A 901 0.00 5.59 52.78
C LEU A 901 -0.70 5.20 51.46
N ILE A 902 -0.11 4.31 50.66
CA ILE A 902 -0.66 3.96 49.34
C ILE A 902 -1.40 2.63 49.43
N PRO A 903 -2.75 2.59 49.34
CA PRO A 903 -3.49 1.34 49.26
C PRO A 903 -3.16 0.64 47.95
N ILE A 904 -2.71 -0.62 48.04
CA ILE A 904 -2.35 -1.46 46.89
C ILE A 904 -3.55 -2.33 46.52
N VAL A 905 -4.23 -1.96 45.45
CA VAL A 905 -5.45 -2.61 44.95
C VAL A 905 -5.46 -2.49 43.44
N VAL A 906 -5.80 -3.55 42.71
CA VAL A 906 -5.87 -3.49 41.25
C VAL A 906 -7.09 -2.68 40.80
N GLU A 907 -6.87 -1.66 39.95
CA GLU A 907 -7.95 -0.86 39.37
C GLU A 907 -8.61 -1.64 38.23
N MET A 908 -9.70 -2.31 38.56
CA MET A 908 -10.45 -3.15 37.61
C MET A 908 -10.92 -2.38 36.38
N LYS A 909 -11.30 -1.09 36.50
CA LYS A 909 -11.76 -0.30 35.34
C LYS A 909 -10.66 -0.14 34.30
N GLU A 910 -9.41 0.00 34.71
CA GLU A 910 -8.28 0.13 33.78
C GLU A 910 -7.98 -1.20 33.09
N VAL A 911 -8.09 -2.33 33.80
CA VAL A 911 -7.97 -3.67 33.21
C VAL A 911 -9.10 -3.92 32.21
N GLU A 912 -10.34 -3.58 32.55
CA GLU A 912 -11.52 -3.76 31.69
C GLU A 912 -11.44 -2.93 30.40
N ARG A 913 -10.75 -1.78 30.45
CA ARG A 913 -10.50 -0.89 29.30
C ARG A 913 -9.35 -1.33 28.41
N LEU A 914 -8.51 -2.29 28.84
CA LEU A 914 -7.42 -2.81 28.02
C LEU A 914 -7.97 -3.31 26.69
N ARG A 915 -7.33 -2.91 25.59
CA ARG A 915 -7.66 -3.38 24.24
C ARG A 915 -6.43 -3.32 23.35
N ASN A 916 -6.13 -4.42 22.66
CA ASN A 916 -5.09 -4.47 21.64
C ASN A 916 -5.57 -5.26 20.43
N PRO A 917 -6.24 -4.60 19.46
CA PRO A 917 -6.82 -5.28 18.30
C PRO A 917 -5.81 -6.04 17.44
N SER A 918 -4.54 -5.61 17.44
CA SER A 918 -3.49 -6.23 16.63
C SER A 918 -2.96 -7.54 17.21
N LEU A 919 -2.71 -7.60 18.53
CA LEU A 919 -2.04 -8.74 19.17
C LEU A 919 -2.99 -9.63 19.96
N ALA A 920 -3.98 -9.05 20.62
CA ALA A 920 -4.97 -9.80 21.40
C ALA A 920 -6.18 -10.21 20.55
N GLY A 921 -6.31 -9.68 19.34
CA GLY A 921 -7.57 -9.67 18.60
C GLY A 921 -8.48 -8.54 19.11
N ASP A 922 -9.56 -8.23 18.39
CA ASP A 922 -10.51 -7.19 18.81
C ASP A 922 -11.41 -7.64 19.98
N LEU A 923 -10.79 -8.21 21.00
CA LEU A 923 -11.41 -8.75 22.21
C LEU A 923 -11.63 -7.65 23.25
N SER A 924 -12.67 -7.84 24.05
CA SER A 924 -12.94 -7.06 25.25
C SER A 924 -12.95 -7.97 26.49
N TRP A 925 -12.80 -7.37 27.67
CA TRP A 925 -12.92 -8.09 28.95
C TRP A 925 -14.24 -8.86 29.06
N PHE A 926 -15.31 -8.22 28.61
CA PHE A 926 -16.64 -8.81 28.63
C PHE A 926 -16.80 -9.96 27.63
N THR A 927 -16.18 -9.86 26.45
CA THR A 927 -16.12 -10.97 25.48
C THR A 927 -15.45 -12.21 26.09
N LEU A 928 -14.37 -12.03 26.86
CA LEU A 928 -13.67 -13.12 27.54
C LEU A 928 -14.55 -13.76 28.64
N LYS A 929 -15.31 -12.95 29.39
CA LYS A 929 -16.24 -13.47 30.40
C LYS A 929 -17.40 -14.24 29.78
N THR A 930 -17.96 -13.75 28.66
CA THR A 930 -18.98 -14.46 27.88
C THR A 930 -18.42 -15.76 27.31
N PHE A 931 -17.20 -15.74 26.78
CA PHE A 931 -16.52 -16.94 26.28
C PHE A 931 -16.34 -18.01 27.36
N ALA A 932 -15.94 -17.63 28.58
CA ALA A 932 -15.78 -18.57 29.68
C ALA A 932 -17.09 -19.36 29.97
N ARG A 933 -18.26 -18.72 29.80
CA ARG A 933 -19.57 -19.37 29.91
C ARG A 933 -19.85 -20.30 28.74
N GLU A 934 -19.52 -19.90 27.51
CA GLU A 934 -19.73 -20.71 26.30
C GLU A 934 -18.96 -22.04 26.33
N VAL A 935 -17.76 -22.05 26.91
CA VAL A 935 -16.96 -23.28 27.06
C VAL A 935 -17.36 -24.13 28.28
N GLY A 936 -18.48 -23.80 28.94
CA GLY A 936 -19.07 -24.62 29.99
C GLY A 936 -18.41 -24.52 31.37
N LEU A 937 -17.61 -23.47 31.65
CA LEU A 937 -17.09 -23.27 33.00
C LEU A 937 -18.21 -22.91 33.96
N LYS A 938 -18.16 -23.48 35.17
CA LYS A 938 -19.09 -23.14 36.25
C LYS A 938 -18.92 -21.69 36.69
N GLN A 939 -20.01 -21.08 37.14
CA GLN A 939 -20.02 -19.68 37.57
C GLN A 939 -19.00 -19.43 38.69
N GLU A 940 -18.78 -20.36 39.63
CA GLU A 940 -17.77 -20.20 40.68
C GLU A 940 -16.33 -20.09 40.13
N VAL A 941 -16.00 -20.87 39.11
CA VAL A 941 -14.67 -20.84 38.46
C VAL A 941 -14.49 -19.55 37.65
N ILE A 942 -15.57 -19.10 36.99
CA ILE A 942 -15.56 -17.82 36.26
C ILE A 942 -15.35 -16.67 37.25
N ASP A 943 -16.05 -16.66 38.38
CA ASP A 943 -15.91 -15.60 39.37
C ASP A 943 -14.52 -15.61 40.01
N ASP A 944 -13.90 -16.77 40.22
CA ASP A 944 -12.50 -16.88 40.67
C ASP A 944 -11.49 -16.35 39.62
N LEU A 945 -11.61 -16.77 38.36
CA LEU A 945 -10.70 -16.36 37.28
C LEU A 945 -10.78 -14.84 37.00
N PHE A 946 -11.96 -14.25 37.14
CA PHE A 946 -12.21 -12.82 36.94
C PHE A 946 -12.24 -12.04 38.26
N SER A 947 -11.88 -12.67 39.38
CA SER A 947 -11.79 -12.00 40.68
C SER A 947 -10.67 -10.97 40.69
N GLU A 948 -10.82 -9.95 41.54
CA GLU A 948 -9.77 -8.96 41.78
C GLU A 948 -8.43 -9.62 42.13
N ARG A 949 -8.45 -10.67 42.96
CA ARG A 949 -7.25 -11.42 43.38
C ARG A 949 -6.51 -12.07 42.20
N SER A 950 -7.24 -12.73 41.30
CA SER A 950 -6.67 -13.36 40.10
C SER A 950 -6.16 -12.31 39.10
N VAL A 951 -6.95 -11.26 38.87
CA VAL A 951 -6.58 -10.16 37.96
C VAL A 951 -5.36 -9.40 38.45
N PHE A 952 -5.23 -9.21 39.75
CA PHE A 952 -4.05 -8.64 40.38
C PHE A 952 -2.80 -9.46 40.01
N VAL A 953 -2.85 -10.78 40.18
CA VAL A 953 -1.74 -11.69 39.87
C VAL A 953 -1.42 -11.66 38.38
N PHE A 954 -2.41 -11.74 37.49
CA PHE A 954 -2.18 -11.71 36.05
C PHE A 954 -1.53 -10.40 35.60
N THR A 955 -2.01 -9.27 36.12
CA THR A 955 -1.51 -7.94 35.80
C THR A 955 -0.08 -7.76 36.31
N ALA A 956 0.21 -8.19 37.54
CA ALA A 956 1.54 -8.11 38.13
C ALA A 956 2.55 -8.96 37.34
N HIS A 957 2.17 -10.19 37.02
CA HIS A 957 2.98 -11.11 36.21
C HIS A 957 3.23 -10.56 34.79
N ALA A 958 2.21 -9.96 34.18
CA ALA A 958 2.30 -9.36 32.84
C ALA A 958 3.18 -8.11 32.80
N LEU A 959 3.15 -7.26 33.82
CA LEU A 959 4.04 -6.08 33.90
C LEU A 959 5.50 -6.48 34.13
N ARG A 960 5.72 -7.55 34.90
CA ARG A 960 7.06 -8.11 35.15
C ARG A 960 7.66 -8.75 33.90
N ASN A 961 6.84 -9.47 33.12
CA ASN A 961 7.27 -10.26 31.97
C ASN A 961 6.69 -9.67 30.67
N ARG A 962 7.49 -8.89 29.94
CA ARG A 962 6.98 -8.08 28.81
C ARG A 962 6.74 -8.88 27.54
N SER A 963 7.52 -9.92 27.29
CA SER A 963 7.32 -10.78 26.12
C SER A 963 6.36 -11.93 26.40
N SER A 964 5.66 -12.41 25.36
CA SER A 964 4.78 -13.59 25.46
C SER A 964 5.55 -14.82 25.94
N ARG A 965 6.80 -14.99 25.46
CA ARG A 965 7.68 -16.07 25.90
C ARG A 965 7.96 -16.01 27.40
N GLU A 966 8.39 -14.87 27.92
CA GLU A 966 8.69 -14.72 29.36
C GLU A 966 7.45 -14.97 30.22
N ARG A 967 6.27 -14.47 29.83
CA ARG A 967 5.03 -14.67 30.59
C ARG A 967 4.65 -16.12 30.71
N LEU A 968 4.75 -16.85 29.60
CA LEU A 968 4.28 -18.23 29.50
C LEU A 968 5.34 -19.25 29.95
N SER A 969 6.62 -18.89 29.96
CA SER A 969 7.69 -19.75 30.48
C SER A 969 7.99 -19.55 31.96
N THR A 970 7.61 -18.42 32.54
CA THR A 970 7.88 -18.10 33.95
C THR A 970 6.68 -18.50 34.80
N PRO A 971 6.88 -19.29 35.87
CA PRO A 971 5.80 -19.63 36.80
C PRO A 971 5.14 -18.39 37.38
N MET A 972 3.82 -18.42 37.49
CA MET A 972 3.03 -17.37 38.12
C MET A 972 3.11 -17.55 39.63
N GLY A 973 3.58 -16.52 40.35
CA GLY A 973 3.60 -16.50 41.81
C GLY A 973 2.18 -16.43 42.39
N ASP A 974 2.05 -16.70 43.70
CA ASP A 974 0.77 -16.51 44.39
C ASP A 974 0.43 -15.03 44.61
N TYR A 975 -0.73 -14.76 45.20
CA TYR A 975 -1.17 -13.39 45.45
C TYR A 975 -0.25 -12.65 46.41
N ASP A 976 0.26 -13.30 47.45
CA ASP A 976 1.03 -12.63 48.51
C ASP A 976 2.44 -12.27 47.99
N GLU A 977 3.05 -13.16 47.20
CA GLU A 977 4.30 -12.91 46.48
C GLU A 977 4.16 -11.73 45.51
N ASN A 978 3.09 -11.71 44.71
CA ASN A 978 2.84 -10.62 43.77
C ASN A 978 2.49 -9.32 44.50
N TYR A 979 1.76 -9.38 45.60
CA TYR A 979 1.40 -8.20 46.39
C TYR A 979 2.65 -7.53 46.96
N ALA A 980 3.59 -8.29 47.53
CA ALA A 980 4.87 -7.77 48.00
C ALA A 980 5.69 -7.13 46.86
N LEU A 981 5.72 -7.77 45.69
CA LEU A 981 6.41 -7.27 44.51
C LEU A 981 5.80 -5.97 43.96
N VAL A 982 4.47 -5.92 43.84
CA VAL A 982 3.74 -4.74 43.36
C VAL A 982 3.92 -3.59 44.35
N THR A 983 3.79 -3.85 45.65
CA THR A 983 4.01 -2.86 46.71
C THR A 983 5.38 -2.21 46.56
N LYS A 984 6.43 -3.03 46.42
CA LYS A 984 7.79 -2.53 46.19
C LYS A 984 7.93 -1.74 44.89
N SER A 985 7.30 -2.19 43.80
CA SER A 985 7.40 -1.56 42.47
C SER A 985 6.68 -0.21 42.43
N VAL A 986 5.47 -0.12 43.00
CA VAL A 986 4.70 1.13 43.16
C VAL A 986 5.50 2.13 44.00
N GLN A 987 6.13 1.68 45.09
CA GLN A 987 7.00 2.53 45.90
C GLN A 987 8.19 3.04 45.12
N GLU A 988 8.88 2.19 44.36
CA GLU A 988 10.04 2.59 43.55
C GLU A 988 9.66 3.57 42.43
N GLU A 989 8.53 3.36 41.75
CA GLU A 989 8.03 4.28 40.72
C GLU A 989 7.73 5.66 41.29
N ASN A 990 6.93 5.74 42.36
CA ASN A 990 6.56 7.02 42.96
C ASN A 990 7.75 7.70 43.66
N TYR A 991 8.63 6.93 44.30
CA TYR A 991 9.88 7.44 44.86
C TYR A 991 10.75 8.14 43.81
N ARG A 992 10.89 7.55 42.62
CA ARG A 992 11.69 8.17 41.54
C ARG A 992 11.10 9.50 41.09
N ILE A 993 9.77 9.62 41.02
CA ILE A 993 9.09 10.87 40.64
C ILE A 993 9.31 11.93 41.73
N ILE A 994 8.99 11.59 42.99
CA ILE A 994 9.13 12.51 44.12
C ILE A 994 10.59 12.95 44.26
N ALA A 995 11.55 12.03 44.22
CA ALA A 995 12.96 12.35 44.38
C ALA A 995 13.43 13.32 43.29
N LYS A 996 13.02 13.11 42.04
CA LYS A 996 13.39 14.00 40.94
C LYS A 996 12.86 15.43 41.14
N GLU A 997 11.59 15.57 41.51
CA GLU A 997 10.97 16.90 41.71
C GLU A 997 11.45 17.59 42.99
N LEU A 998 11.55 16.86 44.10
CA LEU A 998 11.97 17.37 45.40
C LEU A 998 13.43 17.83 45.39
N ILE A 999 14.34 17.03 44.80
CA ILE A 999 15.76 17.40 44.68
C ILE A 999 15.91 18.71 43.89
N GLY A 1000 15.18 18.87 42.78
CA GLY A 1000 15.22 20.09 41.98
C GLY A 1000 14.79 21.32 42.79
N LYS A 1001 13.67 21.20 43.53
CA LYS A 1001 13.16 22.30 44.35
C LYS A 1001 14.05 22.67 45.53
N ILE A 1002 14.66 21.68 46.21
CA ILE A 1002 15.59 21.92 47.32
C ILE A 1002 16.87 22.60 46.81
N ILE A 1003 17.41 22.12 45.69
CA ILE A 1003 18.60 22.73 45.07
C ILE A 1003 18.33 24.19 44.73
N ASN A 1004 17.21 24.48 44.06
CA ASN A 1004 16.86 25.85 43.67
C ASN A 1004 16.71 26.78 44.89
N GLN A 1005 16.02 26.34 45.94
CA GLN A 1005 15.87 27.17 47.15
C GLN A 1005 17.21 27.43 47.84
N LEU A 1006 18.05 26.41 48.03
CA LEU A 1006 19.35 26.59 48.69
C LEU A 1006 20.31 27.41 47.84
N GLU A 1007 20.19 27.32 46.51
CA GLU A 1007 20.84 28.22 45.58
C GLU A 1007 20.37 29.67 45.80
N ASP A 1008 19.07 29.91 45.87
CA ASP A 1008 18.53 31.25 46.13
C ASP A 1008 19.05 31.81 47.46
N VAL A 1009 19.02 31.03 48.55
CA VAL A 1009 19.53 31.44 49.87
C VAL A 1009 21.04 31.72 49.83
N TRP A 1010 21.82 30.85 49.19
CA TRP A 1010 23.26 31.05 49.04
C TRP A 1010 23.58 32.28 48.18
N LEU A 1011 22.82 32.51 47.10
CA LEU A 1011 22.98 33.66 46.21
C LEU A 1011 22.63 34.97 46.93
N ILE A 1012 21.57 34.99 47.75
CA ILE A 1012 21.22 36.15 48.60
C ILE A 1012 22.37 36.43 49.57
N ALA A 1013 22.83 35.44 50.34
CA ALA A 1013 23.93 35.62 51.28
C ALA A 1013 25.24 36.04 50.60
N HIS A 1014 25.54 35.48 49.42
CA HIS A 1014 26.67 35.88 48.59
C HIS A 1014 26.52 37.32 48.11
N GLY A 1015 25.32 37.71 47.73
CA GLY A 1015 24.93 39.08 47.38
C GLY A 1015 25.23 40.06 48.51
N ASP A 1016 24.69 39.80 49.69
CA ASP A 1016 24.89 40.66 50.86
C ASP A 1016 26.38 40.79 51.23
N ALA A 1017 27.15 39.70 51.15
CA ALA A 1017 28.57 39.69 51.48
C ALA A 1017 29.50 40.31 50.40
N HIS A 1018 29.03 40.42 49.16
CA HIS A 1018 29.78 40.96 48.02
C HIS A 1018 29.14 42.23 47.42
N GLY A 1019 28.17 42.81 48.12
CA GLY A 1019 27.53 44.07 47.72
C GLY A 1019 28.48 45.27 47.79
N GLU A 1020 29.53 45.18 48.61
CA GLU A 1020 30.58 46.20 48.69
C GLU A 1020 31.60 46.04 47.56
N VAL A 1021 32.04 47.17 47.00
CA VAL A 1021 33.12 47.24 46.03
C VAL A 1021 34.43 46.78 46.68
N VAL A 1022 35.12 45.77 46.13
CA VAL A 1022 36.39 45.30 46.72
C VAL A 1022 37.39 46.46 46.86
N GLN A 1023 38.18 46.53 47.93
CA GLN A 1023 39.18 47.59 48.04
C GLN A 1023 40.53 47.08 47.48
N PRO A 1024 41.18 47.80 46.54
CA PRO A 1024 42.56 47.52 46.14
C PRO A 1024 43.47 47.64 47.35
N MET A 1025 44.42 46.71 47.49
CA MET A 1025 45.31 46.68 48.64
C MET A 1025 46.76 46.47 48.19
N THR A 1026 47.67 47.19 48.84
CA THR A 1026 49.12 46.98 48.69
C THR A 1026 49.52 45.61 49.23
N ARG A 1027 50.68 45.09 48.78
CA ARG A 1027 51.26 43.83 49.29
C ARG A 1027 51.35 43.83 50.82
N GLN A 1028 51.80 44.94 51.43
CA GLN A 1028 51.96 45.09 52.87
C GLN A 1028 50.60 45.08 53.61
N LEU A 1029 49.58 45.72 53.04
CA LEU A 1029 48.25 45.74 53.62
C LEU A 1029 47.60 44.35 53.54
N ILE A 1030 47.76 43.65 52.42
CA ILE A 1030 47.30 42.26 52.26
C ILE A 1030 47.99 41.35 53.28
N LEU A 1031 49.31 41.47 53.45
CA LEU A 1031 50.05 40.71 54.47
C LEU A 1031 49.48 40.95 55.88
N ALA A 1032 49.29 42.21 56.26
CA ALA A 1032 48.79 42.57 57.58
C ALA A 1032 47.36 42.04 57.83
N GLU A 1033 46.46 42.20 56.87
CA GLU A 1033 45.07 41.73 56.99
C GLU A 1033 44.94 40.20 56.89
N ALA A 1034 45.74 39.55 56.04
CA ALA A 1034 45.78 38.10 55.91
C ALA A 1034 46.30 37.43 57.18
N GLN A 1035 47.33 38.00 57.83
CA GLN A 1035 47.86 37.50 59.10
C GLN A 1035 46.83 37.64 60.24
N LYS A 1036 46.03 38.73 60.28
CA LYS A 1036 44.91 38.86 61.22
C LYS A 1036 43.87 37.74 61.05
N ARG A 1037 43.74 37.19 59.84
CA ARG A 1037 42.86 36.06 59.50
C ARG A 1037 43.54 34.70 59.62
N ALA A 1038 44.73 34.64 60.22
CA ALA A 1038 45.53 33.42 60.38
C ALA A 1038 45.89 32.71 59.06
N VAL A 1039 46.02 33.45 57.96
CA VAL A 1039 46.61 32.94 56.72
C VAL A 1039 48.13 32.89 56.92
N ASP A 1040 48.73 31.72 56.72
CA ASP A 1040 50.19 31.52 56.80
C ASP A 1040 50.90 32.15 55.60
N VAL A 1041 51.11 33.46 55.70
CA VAL A 1041 51.78 34.27 54.68
C VAL A 1041 52.79 35.21 55.33
N THR A 1042 54.01 35.16 54.82
CA THR A 1042 55.10 36.09 55.13
C THR A 1042 55.46 36.82 53.85
N ASP A 1043 56.28 37.87 53.95
CA ASP A 1043 56.71 38.59 52.76
C ASP A 1043 57.44 37.68 51.75
N ASP A 1044 58.23 36.72 52.25
CA ASP A 1044 58.95 35.71 51.43
C ASP A 1044 58.02 34.67 50.78
N THR A 1045 56.86 34.39 51.38
CA THR A 1045 55.91 33.39 50.88
C THR A 1045 54.72 34.00 50.14
N PHE A 1046 54.60 35.33 50.10
CA PHE A 1046 53.49 36.04 49.49
C PHE A 1046 53.19 35.58 48.06
N ASP A 1047 54.17 35.58 47.18
CA ASP A 1047 53.99 35.22 45.76
C ASP A 1047 53.67 33.72 45.55
N LYS A 1048 53.97 32.88 46.56
CA LYS A 1048 53.60 31.46 46.57
C LYS A 1048 52.14 31.25 47.00
N VAL A 1049 51.70 32.02 48.01
CA VAL A 1049 50.36 31.95 48.62
C VAL A 1049 49.33 32.65 47.74
N TYR A 1050 49.60 33.89 47.33
CA TYR A 1050 48.76 34.72 46.48
C TYR A 1050 49.27 34.74 45.04
N LYS A 1051 49.04 33.62 44.34
CA LYS A 1051 49.51 33.44 42.97
C LYS A 1051 48.93 34.53 42.08
N LYS A 1052 49.82 35.32 41.45
CA LYS A 1052 49.47 36.39 40.51
C LYS A 1052 48.68 37.55 41.18
N TYR A 1053 49.14 38.02 42.34
CA TYR A 1053 48.83 39.38 42.76
C TYR A 1053 49.22 40.36 41.64
N ARG A 1054 48.34 41.30 41.35
CA ARG A 1054 48.53 42.30 40.32
C ARG A 1054 48.83 43.63 41.01
N PRO A 1055 50.11 43.98 41.20
CA PRO A 1055 50.48 45.19 41.93
C PRO A 1055 49.96 46.45 41.25
N ASP A 1056 49.72 46.39 39.93
CA ASP A 1056 49.15 47.47 39.13
C ASP A 1056 47.70 47.79 39.53
N VAL A 1057 46.88 46.78 39.85
CA VAL A 1057 45.46 46.98 40.26
C VAL A 1057 45.20 46.69 41.75
N GLY A 1058 46.20 46.31 42.53
CA GLY A 1058 46.00 45.93 43.94
C GLY A 1058 45.06 44.74 44.16
N LEU A 1059 44.86 43.87 43.14
CA LEU A 1059 43.91 42.75 43.18
C LEU A 1059 44.57 41.37 43.19
N LEU A 1060 43.92 40.43 43.87
CA LEU A 1060 44.32 39.04 43.98
C LEU A 1060 43.57 38.16 42.96
N SER A 1061 44.25 37.17 42.40
CA SER A 1061 43.64 36.26 41.41
C SER A 1061 43.16 34.93 41.99
N ASN A 1062 43.38 34.72 43.29
CA ASN A 1062 43.09 33.47 43.97
C ASN A 1062 42.50 33.64 45.38
N ALA A 1063 42.05 34.83 45.77
CA ALA A 1063 41.41 35.09 47.06
C ALA A 1063 40.38 36.23 46.94
N CYS A 1064 39.33 36.20 47.76
CA CYS A 1064 38.32 37.27 47.76
C CYS A 1064 38.82 38.49 48.53
N GLN A 1065 38.53 39.70 48.04
CA GLN A 1065 38.87 40.97 48.70
C GLN A 1065 37.63 41.72 49.23
N CYS A 1066 36.44 41.11 49.23
CA CYS A 1066 35.27 41.66 49.90
C CYS A 1066 35.39 41.42 51.41
N ARG A 1067 35.40 42.47 52.23
CA ARG A 1067 35.61 42.36 53.69
C ARG A 1067 34.51 41.57 54.40
N ALA A 1068 33.27 41.70 53.93
CA ALA A 1068 32.11 40.99 54.44
C ALA A 1068 32.06 39.52 54.01
N CYS A 1069 32.87 39.09 53.03
CA CYS A 1069 32.94 37.69 52.63
C CYS A 1069 33.62 36.85 53.73
N PRO A 1070 33.02 35.72 54.16
CA PRO A 1070 33.65 34.79 55.12
C PRO A 1070 35.03 34.29 54.69
N TYR A 1071 35.32 34.35 53.40
CA TYR A 1071 36.58 33.91 52.78
C TYR A 1071 37.52 35.07 52.39
N PHE A 1072 37.33 36.25 52.98
CA PHE A 1072 38.19 37.42 52.78
C PHE A 1072 39.67 37.09 52.98
N LEU A 1073 40.48 37.34 51.94
CA LEU A 1073 41.90 37.06 51.81
C LEU A 1073 42.33 35.59 51.98
N ILE A 1074 41.41 34.64 52.05
CA ILE A 1074 41.75 33.21 52.15
C ILE A 1074 42.04 32.67 50.73
N PRO A 1075 43.28 32.22 50.44
CA PRO A 1075 43.61 31.70 49.11
C PRO A 1075 42.85 30.41 48.80
N ASN A 1076 42.17 30.36 47.65
CA ASN A 1076 41.46 29.18 47.19
C ASN A 1076 41.65 28.98 45.68
N LYS A 1077 41.95 27.74 45.29
CA LYS A 1077 42.12 27.36 43.87
C LYS A 1077 40.83 27.55 43.04
N ARG A 1078 39.66 27.58 43.70
CA ARG A 1078 38.34 27.73 43.08
C ARG A 1078 37.84 29.18 43.05
N TYR A 1079 38.69 30.17 43.30
CA TYR A 1079 38.28 31.58 43.34
C TYR A 1079 37.53 32.05 42.08
N ASN A 1080 37.93 31.57 40.91
CA ASN A 1080 37.20 31.86 39.66
C ASN A 1080 35.75 31.36 39.66
N GLN A 1081 35.44 30.27 40.38
CA GLN A 1081 34.07 29.74 40.52
C GLN A 1081 33.29 30.50 41.61
N HIS A 1082 33.97 30.96 42.67
CA HIS A 1082 33.38 31.85 43.68
C HIS A 1082 32.96 33.19 43.04
N SER A 1083 33.90 33.85 42.35
CA SER A 1083 33.66 35.09 41.61
C SER A 1083 32.86 34.92 40.31
N SER A 1084 32.61 33.69 39.81
CA SER A 1084 31.82 33.51 38.59
C SER A 1084 30.35 33.89 38.75
N VAL A 1085 29.84 33.87 39.98
CA VAL A 1085 28.47 34.26 40.30
C VAL A 1085 28.26 35.73 39.93
N GLU A 1086 29.23 36.57 40.24
CA GLU A 1086 29.28 37.98 39.86
C GLU A 1086 29.25 38.20 38.34
N ARG A 1087 29.77 37.23 37.57
CA ARG A 1087 29.76 37.27 36.10
C ARG A 1087 28.44 36.80 35.49
N ARG A 1088 27.66 35.99 36.21
CA ARG A 1088 26.35 35.46 35.78
C ARG A 1088 25.22 36.43 36.08
N GLN A 1089 25.33 37.21 37.16
CA GLN A 1089 24.38 38.26 37.55
C GLN A 1089 25.01 39.65 37.34
N THR A 1090 25.20 40.03 36.07
CA THR A 1090 25.89 41.28 35.66
C THR A 1090 25.25 42.57 36.18
N SER A 1091 24.03 42.51 36.71
CA SER A 1091 23.34 43.67 37.29
C SER A 1091 23.72 43.94 38.76
N MET A 1092 24.51 43.09 39.42
CA MET A 1092 24.67 43.17 40.89
C MET A 1092 26.11 43.23 41.44
N PHE A 1093 27.19 43.08 40.66
CA PHE A 1093 28.52 42.87 41.28
C PHE A 1093 29.74 43.56 40.65
N PRO A 1094 30.79 43.86 41.46
CA PRO A 1094 31.76 44.93 41.18
C PRO A 1094 33.04 44.50 40.45
N HIS A 1095 33.23 43.25 40.00
CA HIS A 1095 34.50 42.91 39.33
C HIS A 1095 34.72 43.64 37.99
N GLY A 1096 33.64 43.94 37.26
CA GLY A 1096 33.70 44.79 36.06
C GLY A 1096 34.04 46.25 36.39
N LEU A 1097 33.51 46.74 37.52
CA LEU A 1097 33.74 48.10 38.03
C LEU A 1097 35.22 48.33 38.35
N HIS A 1098 35.86 47.37 39.02
CA HIS A 1098 37.29 47.44 39.34
C HIS A 1098 38.21 47.59 38.15
N ARG A 1099 37.99 46.76 37.14
CA ARG A 1099 38.82 46.77 35.94
C ARG A 1099 38.62 48.04 35.13
N ALA A 1100 37.38 48.54 35.06
CA ALA A 1100 37.06 49.79 34.39
C ALA A 1100 37.67 50.99 35.14
N ALA A 1101 37.47 51.08 36.46
CA ALA A 1101 38.01 52.14 37.31
C ALA A 1101 39.53 52.23 37.20
N TYR A 1102 40.22 51.08 37.17
CA TYR A 1102 41.66 51.05 36.96
C TYR A 1102 42.10 51.48 35.55
N ASN A 1103 41.45 50.94 34.50
CA ASN A 1103 41.81 51.25 33.12
C ASN A 1103 41.56 52.72 32.77
N HIS A 1104 40.57 53.35 33.43
CA HIS A 1104 40.21 54.74 33.27
C HIS A 1104 40.62 55.61 34.47
N ARG A 1105 41.60 55.17 35.27
CA ARG A 1105 42.01 55.89 36.50
C ARG A 1105 42.46 57.33 36.25
N GLU A 1106 42.94 57.64 35.04
CA GLU A 1106 43.36 58.98 34.60
C GLU A 1106 42.25 59.77 33.85
N SER A 1107 41.10 59.15 33.58
CA SER A 1107 39.94 59.79 32.92
C SER A 1107 39.06 60.52 33.94
N ASP A 1108 38.08 61.32 33.51
CA ASP A 1108 37.07 61.80 34.45
C ASP A 1108 35.99 60.73 34.74
N LEU A 1109 35.29 60.86 35.87
CA LEU A 1109 34.23 59.94 36.27
C LEU A 1109 33.14 59.75 35.18
N PRO A 1110 32.69 60.80 34.46
CA PRO A 1110 31.75 60.63 33.34
C PRO A 1110 32.26 59.70 32.25
N THR A 1111 33.56 59.76 31.90
CA THR A 1111 34.16 58.86 30.91
C THR A 1111 34.20 57.41 31.41
N LEU A 1112 34.51 57.20 32.70
CA LEU A 1112 34.48 55.88 33.33
C LEU A 1112 33.06 55.28 33.33
N ILE A 1113 32.06 56.04 33.75
CA ILE A 1113 30.64 55.63 33.74
C ILE A 1113 30.21 55.32 32.31
N SER A 1114 30.55 56.19 31.34
CA SER A 1114 30.23 55.96 29.93
C SER A 1114 30.89 54.69 29.37
N SER A 1115 32.12 54.37 29.79
CA SER A 1115 32.80 53.13 29.40
C SER A 1115 32.19 51.86 30.02
N LEU A 1116 31.55 51.98 31.20
CA LEU A 1116 30.80 50.90 31.83
C LEU A 1116 29.43 50.70 31.15
N GLU A 1117 28.77 51.79 30.78
CA GLU A 1117 27.52 51.79 30.00
C GLU A 1117 27.72 51.20 28.60
N SER A 1118 28.82 51.52 27.93
CA SER A 1118 29.12 51.02 26.57
C SER A 1118 29.62 49.58 26.53
N GLY A 1119 29.89 48.96 27.68
CA GLY A 1119 30.36 47.57 27.77
C GLY A 1119 31.78 47.37 27.22
N SER A 1120 32.63 48.41 27.24
CA SER A 1120 33.98 48.39 26.66
C SER A 1120 34.89 47.29 27.24
N PHE A 1121 34.55 46.74 28.41
CA PHE A 1121 35.28 45.66 29.08
C PHE A 1121 34.44 44.39 29.34
N LYS A 1122 33.32 44.23 28.59
CA LYS A 1122 32.19 43.25 28.59
C LYS A 1122 30.85 43.80 29.13
N THR A 1123 29.78 43.09 28.76
CA THR A 1123 28.31 43.32 28.85
C THR A 1123 27.87 44.71 29.33
N PRO A 1124 27.12 45.49 28.52
CA PRO A 1124 26.63 46.82 28.90
C PRO A 1124 25.95 46.80 30.28
N VAL A 1125 26.39 47.67 31.19
CA VAL A 1125 25.76 47.83 32.51
C VAL A 1125 24.83 49.05 32.44
N PRO A 1126 23.53 48.91 32.72
CA PRO A 1126 22.62 50.05 32.75
C PRO A 1126 23.08 51.08 33.78
N ARG A 1127 22.99 52.38 33.45
CA ARG A 1127 23.36 53.49 34.34
C ARG A 1127 22.82 53.36 35.76
N GLN A 1128 21.58 52.91 35.89
CA GLN A 1128 20.87 52.69 37.16
C GLN A 1128 21.57 51.67 38.08
N ALA A 1129 22.31 50.72 37.52
CA ALA A 1129 23.10 49.75 38.27
C ALA A 1129 24.51 50.27 38.62
N VAL A 1130 24.99 51.32 37.95
CA VAL A 1130 26.29 51.96 38.22
C VAL A 1130 26.13 53.10 39.24
N GLU A 1131 25.02 53.82 39.21
CA GLU A 1131 24.73 54.98 40.09
C GLU A 1131 25.00 54.75 41.58
N PRO A 1132 24.60 53.61 42.20
CA PRO A 1132 24.86 53.34 43.61
C PRO A 1132 26.34 53.27 43.98
N PHE A 1133 27.21 52.95 43.01
CA PHE A 1133 28.65 52.77 43.20
C PHE A 1133 29.46 53.98 42.74
N THR A 1134 28.82 55.10 42.39
CA THR A 1134 29.52 56.26 41.83
C THR A 1134 30.55 56.83 42.81
N GLU A 1135 30.19 56.96 44.08
CA GLU A 1135 31.11 57.42 45.14
C GLU A 1135 32.25 56.42 45.36
N ASP A 1136 31.95 55.12 45.34
CA ASP A 1136 32.97 54.07 45.44
C ASP A 1136 33.91 54.07 44.23
N LEU A 1137 33.40 54.31 43.02
CA LEU A 1137 34.20 54.43 41.80
C LEU A 1137 35.12 55.64 41.83
N GLU A 1138 34.63 56.80 42.31
CA GLU A 1138 35.46 57.99 42.53
C GLU A 1138 36.55 57.72 43.57
N ASN A 1139 36.20 57.06 44.67
CA ASN A 1139 37.15 56.71 45.73
C ASN A 1139 38.19 55.72 45.24
N LEU A 1140 37.79 54.69 44.48
CA LEU A 1140 38.72 53.75 43.85
C LEU A 1140 39.66 54.44 42.88
N GLN A 1141 39.12 55.31 42.04
CA GLN A 1141 39.90 56.08 41.09
C GLN A 1141 40.92 56.96 41.81
N ARG A 1142 40.51 57.64 42.90
CA ARG A 1142 41.40 58.43 43.75
C ARG A 1142 42.50 57.57 44.37
N LEU A 1143 42.16 56.40 44.94
CA LEU A 1143 43.13 55.47 45.52
C LEU A 1143 44.15 54.99 44.49
N TYR A 1144 43.71 54.59 43.29
CA TYR A 1144 44.60 54.20 42.19
C TYR A 1144 45.47 55.34 41.68
N HIS A 1145 45.00 56.59 41.80
CA HIS A 1145 45.76 57.76 41.40
C HIS A 1145 46.81 58.13 42.46
N GLU A 1146 46.45 58.10 43.74
CA GLU A 1146 47.33 58.43 44.87
C GLU A 1146 48.51 57.46 44.96
N GLU A 1147 48.30 56.14 44.78
CA GLU A 1147 49.35 55.12 44.80
C GLU A 1147 50.33 55.22 43.61
N ASN A 1148 49.86 55.67 42.43
CA ASN A 1148 50.72 55.81 41.24
C ASN A 1148 51.44 57.16 41.16
N SER A 1149 50.97 58.20 41.88
CA SER A 1149 51.69 59.47 42.01
C SER A 1149 52.91 59.39 42.94
N THR A 1150 53.09 58.27 43.64
CA THR A 1150 54.32 57.94 44.38
C THR A 1150 55.20 56.99 43.58
N GLY A 1151 56.00 57.52 42.66
CA GLY A 1151 57.17 56.79 42.14
C GLY A 1151 58.07 57.63 41.22
N PRO A 1152 59.41 57.58 41.36
CA PRO A 1152 60.21 57.04 42.46
C PRO A 1152 60.28 57.99 43.67
#